data_AF-A0A4Y2TUG8-F1
#
_entry.id   AF-A0A4Y2TUG8-F1
#
_cell.length_a   1.000
_cell.length_b   1.000
_cell.length_c   1.000
_cell.angle_alpha   90.00
_cell.angle_beta   90.00
_cell.angle_gamma   90.00
#
_symmetry.space_group_name_H-M   'P 1'
#
loop_
_entity.id
_entity.type
_entity.pdbx_description
1 polymer ?
#
loop_
_entity_poly.entity_id
_entity_poly.type
_entity_poly.pdbx_seq_one_letter_code
_entity_poly.pdbx_strand_id
1 'polypeptide(L)'
;MLSELKEKKMISDDASTVLKLSLPGAAVEFINRLDMPNSKEKYPPELKAFALTLNFYSTKAYNYVRKTFECNLPHPTTLRKWYQSINGSPGFTGEAFSSLKVKAEEAEKKSTTIQCALMVNEIAIKKHVEWDRTKFSGYIDLGTDLDDDELLIAKEALVFMVNALNSNWKVPVGYFLINGLSAPERANLINEALRYIHDTGVDVVSLTFDGTSSNIAAANELGANIAVNNLVNFFPHPVTRNPIYVIFDACHMLKLVRNCLASKGSLHDWKNLVNWKYITELEKLQREEGLHAATKLRLRHVQWYREKMKVKLAAQVLSRSVADALEYALHHLKHPKFEGCEATILFLKKFNDLFDVLNSRNFLGKGYKSPFMEKNKTKFFQLLDETEAYIRGLKTSSNGELLLTSQRKTGFLGFLVTLKSIKLLFLSLCEGGDLKFLLTYKLSQDHLELFFSAIRSHGGHNNNPTAKQFKAAYVRLLAHHQIMTSDSANCTILDDTNILNVSASKNTYLKSINDSDAQRDDIDQWPAVESLVQDHNYCVNAFRHQSQYSQDVIGYVAGFVVKKLKTSLRCVDCISAVVEKSKSPSNLLLIKNRGGLNLPSDDITNLCKLGEKVFRIFNAAGKLTVRNVMHRLILYTLNDIMSKGMDIFPSLIKHSVDHAPQDNHRIFLIKAVLFEYFKLRLCHAGKTETEKLQANKTRSLNLKSTLFKGH
;
A
#
# COMPACT_ATOMS: atom_id res chain seq x y z
N MET A 1 -10.69 34.15 29.42
CA MET A 1 -11.08 34.67 28.10
C MET A 1 -12.58 34.62 27.79
N LEU A 2 -13.23 33.47 27.51
CA LEU A 2 -14.65 33.46 27.05
C LEU A 2 -15.63 34.02 28.08
N SER A 3 -15.45 33.69 29.35
CA SER A 3 -16.24 34.23 30.47
C SER A 3 -16.06 35.75 30.59
N GLU A 4 -14.84 36.22 30.34
CA GLU A 4 -14.46 37.63 30.43
C GLU A 4 -15.00 38.44 29.24
N LEU A 5 -15.03 37.85 28.04
CA LEU A 5 -15.69 38.43 26.85
C LEU A 5 -17.21 38.53 27.03
N LYS A 6 -17.79 37.55 27.74
CA LYS A 6 -19.21 37.56 28.13
C LYS A 6 -19.48 38.65 29.19
N GLU A 7 -18.64 38.78 30.21
CA GLU A 7 -18.74 39.86 31.21
C GLU A 7 -18.56 41.25 30.59
N LYS A 8 -17.67 41.38 29.61
CA LYS A 8 -17.46 42.61 28.83
C LYS A 8 -18.54 42.86 27.76
N LYS A 9 -19.59 42.02 27.70
CA LYS A 9 -20.71 42.09 26.71
C LYS A 9 -20.25 42.09 25.24
N MET A 10 -19.09 41.51 24.93
CA MET A 10 -18.55 41.47 23.57
C MET A 10 -19.04 40.27 22.75
N ILE A 11 -19.63 39.27 23.40
CA ILE A 11 -20.23 38.08 22.76
C ILE A 11 -21.57 37.76 23.41
N SER A 12 -22.56 37.37 22.59
CA SER A 12 -23.86 36.86 23.06
C SER A 12 -23.72 35.46 23.68
N ASP A 13 -24.66 35.08 24.55
CA ASP A 13 -24.70 33.76 25.17
C ASP A 13 -24.74 32.61 24.16
N ASP A 14 -25.49 32.78 23.07
CA ASP A 14 -25.56 31.81 21.98
C ASP A 14 -24.20 31.67 21.28
N ALA A 15 -23.55 32.78 20.93
CA ALA A 15 -22.22 32.77 20.32
C ALA A 15 -21.14 32.14 21.22
N SER A 16 -21.17 32.40 22.55
CA SER A 16 -20.25 31.74 23.48
C SER A 16 -20.48 30.23 23.55
N THR A 17 -21.73 29.79 23.45
CA THR A 17 -22.09 28.37 23.51
C THR A 17 -21.69 27.66 22.22
N VAL A 18 -21.95 28.29 21.07
CA VAL A 18 -21.49 27.82 19.75
C VAL A 18 -19.97 27.72 19.70
N LEU A 19 -19.22 28.71 20.20
CA LEU A 19 -17.75 28.67 20.23
C LEU A 19 -17.21 27.53 21.11
N LYS A 20 -17.82 27.27 22.26
CA LYS A 20 -17.44 26.13 23.13
C LYS A 20 -17.74 24.79 22.46
N LEU A 21 -18.87 24.68 21.77
CA LEU A 21 -19.26 23.45 21.05
C LEU A 21 -18.48 23.24 19.75
N SER A 22 -17.94 24.31 19.15
CA SER A 22 -17.20 24.26 17.88
C SER A 22 -15.72 23.88 18.06
N LEU A 23 -15.18 24.00 19.28
CA LEU A 23 -13.78 23.71 19.56
C LEU A 23 -13.63 22.25 20.04
N PRO A 24 -12.64 21.50 19.52
CA PRO A 24 -12.30 20.17 20.05
C PRO A 24 -11.92 20.27 21.54
N GLY A 25 -12.25 19.25 22.35
CA GLY A 25 -12.02 19.27 23.80
C GLY A 25 -10.59 19.65 24.20
N ALA A 26 -9.59 19.09 23.52
CA ALA A 26 -8.17 19.44 23.75
C ALA A 26 -7.86 20.93 23.49
N ALA A 27 -8.54 21.57 22.53
CA ALA A 27 -8.38 23.00 22.24
C ALA A 27 -9.04 23.86 23.31
N VAL A 28 -10.20 23.46 23.83
CA VAL A 28 -10.88 24.14 24.94
C VAL A 28 -10.01 24.11 26.19
N GLU A 29 -9.50 22.93 26.56
CA GLU A 29 -8.63 22.76 27.73
C GLU A 29 -7.30 23.50 27.58
N PHE A 30 -6.79 23.59 26.36
CA PHE A 30 -5.60 24.36 26.05
C PHE A 30 -5.83 25.87 26.22
N ILE A 31 -6.96 26.39 25.74
CA ILE A 31 -7.36 27.81 25.88
C ILE A 31 -7.60 28.15 27.36
N ASN A 32 -8.28 27.27 28.10
CA ASN A 32 -8.50 27.47 29.54
C ASN A 32 -7.18 27.55 30.32
N ARG A 33 -6.14 26.81 29.90
CA ARG A 33 -4.80 26.92 30.49
C ARG A 33 -4.01 28.15 30.05
N LEU A 34 -4.27 28.70 28.87
CA LEU A 34 -3.68 29.99 28.45
C LEU A 34 -4.13 31.13 29.37
N ASP A 35 -5.38 31.07 29.86
CA ASP A 35 -5.92 32.02 30.84
C ASP A 35 -5.29 31.87 32.25
N MET A 36 -4.65 30.73 32.55
CA MET A 36 -4.10 30.39 33.87
C MET A 36 -2.61 29.98 33.76
N PRO A 37 -1.71 30.91 33.42
CA PRO A 37 -0.29 30.63 33.31
C PRO A 37 0.25 30.10 34.65
N ASN A 38 0.97 28.97 34.62
CA ASN A 38 1.52 28.25 35.78
C ASN A 38 0.53 27.50 36.69
N SER A 39 -0.67 27.14 36.22
CA SER A 39 -1.56 26.26 36.98
C SER A 39 -0.87 24.94 37.38
N LYS A 40 -0.96 24.58 38.68
CA LYS A 40 -0.47 23.30 39.25
C LYS A 40 -1.47 22.15 39.09
N GLU A 41 -2.61 22.40 38.45
CA GLU A 41 -3.65 21.39 38.28
C GLU A 41 -3.19 20.24 37.39
N LYS A 42 -3.77 19.06 37.60
CA LYS A 42 -3.49 17.87 36.79
C LYS A 42 -3.86 18.15 35.33
N TYR A 43 -3.09 17.59 34.40
CA TYR A 43 -3.41 17.69 32.98
C TYR A 43 -4.61 16.80 32.67
N PRO A 44 -5.65 17.31 31.98
CA PRO A 44 -6.80 16.50 31.59
C PRO A 44 -6.37 15.42 30.59
N PRO A 45 -7.11 14.29 30.52
CA PRO A 45 -6.79 13.18 29.63
C PRO A 45 -6.61 13.59 28.16
N GLU A 46 -7.45 14.50 27.67
CA GLU A 46 -7.41 15.01 26.29
C GLU A 46 -6.10 15.74 25.97
N LEU A 47 -5.67 16.64 26.86
CA LEU A 47 -4.42 17.39 26.70
C LEU A 47 -3.20 16.48 26.89
N LYS A 48 -3.30 15.48 27.79
CA LYS A 48 -2.29 14.42 27.93
C LYS A 48 -2.14 13.63 26.62
N ALA A 49 -3.25 13.19 26.02
CA ALA A 49 -3.26 12.47 24.75
C ALA A 49 -2.66 13.34 23.63
N PHE A 50 -3.12 14.58 23.48
CA PHE A 50 -2.57 15.52 22.49
C PHE A 50 -1.05 15.72 22.66
N ALA A 51 -0.59 15.96 23.88
CA ALA A 51 0.83 16.20 24.15
C ALA A 51 1.70 14.96 23.88
N LEU A 52 1.21 13.77 24.24
CA LEU A 52 1.88 12.50 23.93
C LEU A 52 1.93 12.25 22.42
N THR A 53 0.82 12.48 21.70
CA THR A 53 0.72 12.32 20.24
C THR A 53 1.64 13.29 19.50
N LEU A 54 1.63 14.57 19.86
CA LEU A 54 2.50 15.56 19.24
C LEU A 54 3.98 15.26 19.52
N ASN A 55 4.33 14.84 20.74
CA ASN A 55 5.69 14.41 21.08
C ASN A 55 6.12 13.15 20.33
N PHE A 56 5.17 12.22 20.15
CA PHE A 56 5.36 10.99 19.40
C PHE A 56 5.69 11.26 17.93
N TYR A 57 4.92 12.15 17.26
CA TYR A 57 5.18 12.51 15.87
C TYR A 57 6.48 13.30 15.69
N SER A 58 6.76 14.26 16.57
CA SER A 58 8.01 15.02 16.51
C SER A 58 8.30 15.73 17.82
N THR A 59 9.39 15.33 18.48
CA THR A 59 9.91 16.03 19.67
C THR A 59 10.30 17.48 19.37
N LYS A 60 10.82 17.75 18.16
CA LYS A 60 11.12 19.11 17.70
C LYS A 60 9.85 19.94 17.54
N ALA A 61 8.82 19.40 16.89
CA ALA A 61 7.55 20.10 16.71
C ALA A 61 6.88 20.34 18.07
N TYR A 62 6.88 19.34 18.95
CA TYR A 62 6.37 19.48 20.32
C TYR A 62 7.09 20.61 21.08
N ASN A 63 8.41 20.64 21.05
CA ASN A 63 9.18 21.68 21.72
C ASN A 63 8.96 23.06 21.10
N TYR A 64 8.77 23.14 19.78
CA TYR A 64 8.41 24.38 19.09
C TYR A 64 7.03 24.86 19.55
N VAL A 65 6.00 24.04 19.40
CA VAL A 65 4.61 24.35 19.82
C VAL A 65 4.59 24.74 21.29
N ARG A 66 5.25 23.98 22.17
CA ARG A 66 5.36 24.31 23.58
C ARG A 66 5.99 25.70 23.80
N LYS A 67 7.03 26.08 23.06
CA LYS A 67 7.65 27.41 23.17
C LYS A 67 6.75 28.51 22.59
N THR A 68 6.11 28.26 21.45
CA THR A 68 5.21 29.20 20.78
C THR A 68 4.03 29.57 21.66
N PHE A 69 3.51 28.62 22.44
CA PHE A 69 2.38 28.82 23.35
C PHE A 69 2.83 28.91 24.81
N GLU A 70 3.87 29.71 25.08
CA GLU A 70 4.29 30.12 26.43
C GLU A 70 4.48 28.98 27.44
N CYS A 71 4.91 27.81 26.97
CA CYS A 71 5.14 26.62 27.79
C CYS A 71 3.90 26.02 28.47
N ASN A 72 2.70 26.31 27.98
CA ASN A 72 1.43 25.77 28.51
C ASN A 72 1.20 24.28 28.22
N LEU A 73 2.03 23.67 27.37
CA LEU A 73 2.10 22.22 27.21
C LEU A 73 3.03 21.56 28.24
N PRO A 74 2.73 20.31 28.67
CA PRO A 74 3.53 19.58 29.65
C PRO A 74 5.03 19.62 29.38
N HIS A 75 5.85 19.73 30.42
CA HIS A 75 7.29 19.58 30.23
C HIS A 75 7.62 18.16 29.72
N PRO A 76 8.63 17.95 28.85
CA PRO A 76 9.05 16.61 28.41
C PRO A 76 9.33 15.63 29.55
N THR A 77 9.76 16.11 30.72
CA THR A 77 9.91 15.28 31.94
C THR A 77 8.57 14.71 32.41
N THR A 78 7.50 15.50 32.35
CA THR A 78 6.13 15.04 32.67
C THR A 78 5.67 13.97 31.67
N LEU A 79 5.96 14.15 30.37
CA LEU A 79 5.69 13.12 29.37
C LEU A 79 6.46 11.82 29.67
N ARG A 80 7.73 11.90 30.06
CA ARG A 80 8.53 10.73 30.46
C ARG A 80 7.91 10.02 31.67
N LYS A 81 7.45 10.75 32.68
CA LYS A 81 6.74 10.18 33.84
C LYS A 81 5.46 9.45 33.42
N TRP A 82 4.72 9.98 32.45
CA TRP A 82 3.53 9.31 31.92
C TRP A 82 3.85 8.03 31.14
N TYR A 83 4.98 7.98 30.44
CA TYR A 83 5.41 6.73 29.81
C TYR A 83 5.96 5.72 30.84
N GLN A 84 6.57 6.18 31.94
CA GLN A 84 7.08 5.32 33.00
C GLN A 84 5.98 4.56 33.77
N SER A 85 4.73 5.02 33.72
CA SER A 85 3.62 4.30 34.35
C SER A 85 3.19 3.05 33.57
N ILE A 86 3.69 2.84 32.36
CA ILE A 86 3.40 1.67 31.53
C ILE A 86 4.56 0.69 31.67
N ASN A 87 4.29 -0.53 32.11
CA ASN A 87 5.27 -1.59 32.12
C ASN A 87 5.54 -2.09 30.69
N GLY A 88 6.66 -1.65 30.12
CA GLY A 88 7.13 -2.14 28.83
C GLY A 88 8.29 -3.13 28.91
N SER A 89 8.49 -3.81 30.03
CA SER A 89 9.53 -4.85 30.11
C SER A 89 9.20 -6.03 29.17
N PRO A 90 10.20 -6.81 28.74
CA PRO A 90 9.95 -8.04 28.00
C PRO A 90 9.03 -8.97 28.81
N GLY A 91 8.24 -9.79 28.11
CA GLY A 91 7.13 -10.54 28.65
C GLY A 91 5.80 -10.17 28.01
N PHE A 92 4.72 -10.74 28.55
CA PHE A 92 3.37 -10.31 28.21
C PHE A 92 3.01 -9.00 28.92
N THR A 93 2.26 -8.15 28.22
CA THR A 93 1.93 -6.80 28.67
C THR A 93 0.56 -6.77 29.34
N GLY A 94 0.55 -6.62 30.66
CA GLY A 94 -0.68 -6.57 31.46
C GLY A 94 -1.64 -5.47 31.03
N GLU A 95 -1.13 -4.27 30.73
CA GLU A 95 -1.94 -3.13 30.27
C GLU A 95 -2.66 -3.42 28.95
N ALA A 96 -2.06 -4.21 28.07
CA ALA A 96 -2.72 -4.64 26.83
C ALA A 96 -3.91 -5.56 27.14
N PHE A 97 -3.74 -6.53 28.04
CA PHE A 97 -4.82 -7.45 28.43
C PHE A 97 -5.95 -6.75 29.20
N SER A 98 -5.62 -5.81 30.11
CA SER A 98 -6.65 -5.00 30.79
C SER A 98 -7.51 -4.25 29.78
N SER A 99 -6.88 -3.74 28.71
CA SER A 99 -7.59 -3.02 27.66
C SER A 99 -8.42 -3.92 26.76
N LEU A 100 -7.93 -5.14 26.49
CA LEU A 100 -8.71 -6.17 25.80
C LEU A 100 -9.96 -6.55 26.61
N LYS A 101 -9.83 -6.68 27.94
CA LYS A 101 -10.96 -6.99 28.83
C LYS A 101 -12.05 -5.93 28.76
N VAL A 102 -11.69 -4.64 28.81
CA VAL A 102 -12.66 -3.55 28.63
C VAL A 102 -13.38 -3.66 27.28
N LYS A 103 -12.65 -3.99 26.20
CA LYS A 103 -13.26 -4.17 24.88
C LYS A 103 -14.18 -5.39 24.81
N ALA A 104 -13.82 -6.48 25.48
CA ALA A 104 -14.68 -7.66 25.59
C ALA A 104 -15.99 -7.31 26.31
N GLU A 105 -15.92 -6.63 27.46
CA GLU A 105 -17.09 -6.18 28.23
C GLU A 105 -17.99 -5.22 27.42
N GLU A 106 -17.39 -4.29 26.66
CA GLU A 106 -18.12 -3.41 25.73
C GLU A 106 -18.86 -4.18 24.63
N ALA A 107 -18.27 -5.27 24.13
CA ALA A 107 -18.86 -6.11 23.09
C ALA A 107 -19.94 -7.03 23.64
N GLU A 108 -19.74 -7.57 24.84
CA GLU A 108 -20.70 -8.40 25.57
C GLU A 108 -21.99 -7.62 25.85
N LYS A 109 -21.89 -6.34 26.24
CA LYS A 109 -23.03 -5.42 26.38
C LYS A 109 -23.84 -5.25 25.09
N LYS A 110 -23.24 -5.50 23.92
CA LYS A 110 -23.87 -5.46 22.60
C LYS A 110 -24.30 -6.85 22.11
N SER A 111 -24.20 -7.87 22.97
CA SER A 111 -24.43 -9.29 22.63
C SER A 111 -23.56 -9.76 21.46
N THR A 112 -22.29 -9.32 21.44
CA THR A 112 -21.32 -9.70 20.41
C THR A 112 -20.01 -10.15 21.03
N THR A 113 -19.38 -11.17 20.44
CA THR A 113 -18.04 -11.62 20.85
C THR A 113 -16.99 -11.02 19.94
N ILE A 114 -15.88 -10.54 20.50
CA ILE A 114 -14.77 -10.04 19.69
C ILE A 114 -13.97 -11.22 19.15
N GLN A 115 -13.89 -11.29 17.82
CA GLN A 115 -13.13 -12.29 17.09
C GLN A 115 -11.79 -11.72 16.66
N CYS A 116 -10.69 -12.39 16.98
CA CYS A 116 -9.33 -11.87 16.84
C CYS A 116 -8.37 -12.82 16.12
N ALA A 117 -7.39 -12.23 15.45
CA ALA A 117 -6.26 -12.93 14.86
C ALA A 117 -4.98 -12.64 15.66
N LEU A 118 -4.26 -13.70 16.05
CA LEU A 118 -2.96 -13.61 16.69
C LEU A 118 -1.86 -13.66 15.62
N MET A 119 -0.95 -12.69 15.65
CA MET A 119 0.21 -12.61 14.75
C MET A 119 1.49 -12.69 15.57
N VAL A 120 2.44 -13.46 15.05
CA VAL A 120 3.76 -13.64 15.68
C VAL A 120 4.85 -13.39 14.65
N ASN A 121 5.84 -12.58 14.98
CA ASN A 121 7.03 -12.37 14.16
C ASN A 121 8.20 -11.84 14.97
N GLU A 122 9.39 -11.96 14.41
CA GLU A 122 10.62 -11.43 14.97
C GLU A 122 11.11 -10.17 14.25
N ILE A 123 11.77 -9.31 15.02
CA ILE A 123 12.56 -8.20 14.51
C ILE A 123 13.98 -8.32 15.03
N ALA A 124 14.95 -8.30 14.12
CA ALA A 124 16.36 -8.17 14.47
C ALA A 124 16.61 -6.86 15.23
N ILE A 125 17.32 -6.98 16.35
CA ILE A 125 17.78 -5.87 17.19
C ILE A 125 19.31 -5.82 17.21
N LYS A 126 19.87 -4.67 17.57
CA LYS A 126 21.31 -4.51 17.72
C LYS A 126 21.77 -5.26 18.97
N LYS A 127 22.69 -6.21 18.79
CA LYS A 127 23.41 -6.88 19.87
C LYS A 127 24.21 -5.85 20.65
N HIS A 128 23.72 -5.44 21.80
CA HIS A 128 24.36 -4.44 22.64
C HIS A 128 23.81 -4.57 24.06
N VAL A 129 24.70 -4.65 25.03
CA VAL A 129 24.37 -4.66 26.45
C VAL A 129 24.61 -3.26 27.00
N GLU A 130 23.61 -2.70 27.67
CA GLU A 130 23.63 -1.37 28.27
C GLU A 130 23.23 -1.45 29.74
N TRP A 131 23.92 -0.73 30.61
CA TRP A 131 23.56 -0.58 32.02
C TRP A 131 22.58 0.59 32.20
N ASP A 132 21.37 0.34 32.71
CA ASP A 132 20.35 1.38 32.96
C ASP A 132 20.39 1.94 34.39
N ARG A 133 21.58 1.92 35.03
CA ARG A 133 21.82 2.26 36.45
C ARG A 133 21.23 1.28 37.47
N THR A 134 20.18 0.54 37.09
CA THR A 134 19.53 -0.46 37.94
C THR A 134 19.75 -1.88 37.46
N LYS A 135 19.70 -2.13 36.14
CA LYS A 135 19.89 -3.46 35.57
C LYS A 135 20.60 -3.42 34.22
N PHE A 136 21.25 -4.53 33.86
CA PHE A 136 21.74 -4.72 32.50
C PHE A 136 20.58 -5.02 31.56
N SER A 137 20.63 -4.47 30.35
CA SER A 137 19.62 -4.65 29.30
C SER A 137 20.31 -5.03 28.00
N GLY A 138 19.82 -6.08 27.32
CA GLY A 138 20.40 -6.56 26.07
C GLY A 138 20.61 -8.08 26.00
N TYR A 139 20.44 -8.77 27.11
CA TYR A 139 20.43 -10.24 27.20
C TYR A 139 19.08 -10.82 26.76
N ILE A 140 19.04 -12.15 26.59
CA ILE A 140 17.78 -12.89 26.46
C ILE A 140 16.91 -12.58 27.68
N ASP A 141 15.65 -12.24 27.44
CA ASP A 141 14.69 -11.91 28.47
C ASP A 141 13.33 -12.44 28.01
N LEU A 142 12.91 -13.54 28.66
CA LEU A 142 11.63 -14.20 28.41
C LEU A 142 10.51 -13.69 29.33
N GLY A 143 10.70 -12.53 29.99
CA GLY A 143 9.76 -11.99 30.98
C GLY A 143 9.92 -12.61 32.36
N THR A 144 11.04 -13.31 32.58
CA THR A 144 11.50 -13.81 33.87
C THR A 144 12.62 -12.91 34.33
N ASP A 145 12.58 -12.39 35.56
CA ASP A 145 13.64 -11.56 36.17
C ASP A 145 14.90 -12.40 36.53
N LEU A 146 15.35 -13.25 35.60
CA LEU A 146 16.58 -14.02 35.71
C LEU A 146 17.76 -13.07 35.46
N ASP A 147 18.65 -12.98 36.44
CA ASP A 147 19.90 -12.22 36.39
C ASP A 147 21.04 -13.24 36.51
N ASP A 148 21.60 -13.64 35.37
CA ASP A 148 22.66 -14.65 35.26
C ASP A 148 23.73 -14.14 34.30
N ASP A 149 24.98 -14.21 34.73
CA ASP A 149 26.17 -13.76 34.00
C ASP A 149 26.41 -14.58 32.71
N GLU A 150 25.85 -15.80 32.62
CA GLU A 150 25.95 -16.68 31.44
C GLU A 150 24.89 -16.40 30.36
N LEU A 151 23.98 -15.44 30.58
CA LEU A 151 22.93 -15.13 29.62
C LEU A 151 23.51 -14.66 28.28
N LEU A 152 22.99 -15.25 27.20
CA LEU A 152 23.38 -14.87 25.85
C LEU A 152 22.79 -13.51 25.48
N ILE A 153 23.53 -12.75 24.65
CA ILE A 153 23.06 -11.48 24.11
C ILE A 153 21.90 -11.72 23.14
N ALA A 154 20.79 -11.01 23.32
CA ALA A 154 19.63 -11.08 22.43
C ALA A 154 19.97 -10.55 21.03
N LYS A 155 19.47 -11.25 20.02
CA LYS A 155 19.64 -10.90 18.59
C LYS A 155 18.35 -10.40 17.97
N GLU A 156 17.22 -10.82 18.52
CA GLU A 156 15.89 -10.57 17.97
C GLU A 156 14.90 -10.27 19.10
N ALA A 157 13.82 -9.56 18.77
CA ALA A 157 12.64 -9.44 19.63
C ALA A 157 11.47 -10.16 18.95
N LEU A 158 10.93 -11.18 19.62
CA LEU A 158 9.72 -11.90 19.20
C LEU A 158 8.50 -11.13 19.72
N VAL A 159 7.60 -10.70 18.83
CA VAL A 159 6.44 -9.89 19.20
C VAL A 159 5.14 -10.63 18.90
N PHE A 160 4.22 -10.55 19.84
CA PHE A 160 2.85 -11.03 19.73
C PHE A 160 1.90 -9.85 19.54
N MET A 161 1.08 -9.88 18.49
CA MET A 161 0.10 -8.84 18.21
C MET A 161 -1.27 -9.44 17.92
N VAL A 162 -2.29 -8.87 18.55
CA VAL A 162 -3.70 -9.23 18.32
C VAL A 162 -4.35 -8.17 17.44
N ASN A 163 -5.14 -8.60 16.47
CA ASN A 163 -5.93 -7.73 15.59
C ASN A 163 -7.38 -8.18 15.54
N ALA A 164 -8.31 -7.25 15.76
CA ALA A 164 -9.72 -7.57 15.78
C ALA A 164 -10.32 -7.69 14.38
N LEU A 165 -11.04 -8.78 14.13
CA LEU A 165 -11.70 -9.07 12.86
C LEU A 165 -13.00 -8.28 12.69
N ASN A 166 -13.81 -8.17 13.75
CA ASN A 166 -15.06 -7.41 13.77
C ASN A 166 -14.93 -5.97 14.28
N SER A 167 -13.77 -5.55 14.79
CA SER A 167 -13.51 -4.19 15.26
C SER A 167 -12.29 -3.56 14.56
N ASN A 168 -12.13 -2.23 14.63
CA ASN A 168 -11.00 -1.53 14.01
C ASN A 168 -9.91 -1.18 15.01
N TRP A 169 -9.26 -2.20 15.58
CA TRP A 169 -8.12 -1.99 16.48
C TRP A 169 -7.16 -3.18 16.42
N LYS A 170 -5.92 -2.90 16.84
CA LYS A 170 -4.84 -3.89 17.00
C LYS A 170 -3.96 -3.49 18.17
N VAL A 171 -3.38 -4.46 18.87
CA VAL A 171 -2.53 -4.22 20.04
C VAL A 171 -1.43 -5.25 20.13
N PRO A 172 -0.16 -4.85 20.36
CA PRO A 172 0.86 -5.79 20.73
C PRO A 172 0.64 -6.25 22.17
N VAL A 173 0.48 -7.56 22.38
CA VAL A 173 0.16 -8.15 23.70
C VAL A 173 1.40 -8.61 24.48
N GLY A 174 2.56 -8.61 23.84
CA GLY A 174 3.83 -8.90 24.50
C GLY A 174 4.99 -8.96 23.53
N TYR A 175 6.20 -8.94 24.08
CA TYR A 175 7.42 -9.22 23.32
C TYR A 175 8.48 -9.87 24.19
N PHE A 176 9.37 -10.65 23.58
CA PHE A 176 10.44 -11.38 24.26
C PHE A 176 11.77 -11.12 23.55
N LEU A 177 12.85 -10.94 24.32
CA LEU A 177 14.19 -10.77 23.77
C LEU A 177 14.84 -12.16 23.65
N ILE A 178 15.20 -12.55 22.43
CA ILE A 178 15.62 -13.92 22.14
C ILE A 178 16.91 -13.98 21.31
N ASN A 179 17.56 -15.14 21.35
CA ASN A 179 18.67 -15.51 20.50
C ASN A 179 18.32 -16.81 19.74
N GLY A 180 17.17 -16.77 19.06
CA GLY A 180 16.51 -17.97 18.57
C GLY A 180 15.70 -18.67 19.67
N LEU A 181 14.75 -19.50 19.25
CA LEU A 181 13.94 -20.37 20.10
C LEU A 181 13.77 -21.72 19.40
N SER A 182 13.74 -22.80 20.17
CA SER A 182 13.30 -24.10 19.68
C SER A 182 11.81 -24.09 19.34
N ALA A 183 11.37 -25.08 18.57
CA ALA A 183 9.96 -25.22 18.21
C ALA A 183 9.05 -25.43 19.45
N PRO A 184 9.40 -26.28 20.45
CA PRO A 184 8.61 -26.44 21.66
C PRO A 184 8.53 -25.16 22.51
N GLU A 185 9.64 -24.43 22.69
CA GLU A 185 9.64 -23.16 23.44
C GLU A 185 8.71 -22.13 22.80
N ARG A 186 8.75 -22.02 21.46
CA ARG A 186 7.86 -21.13 20.72
C ARG A 186 6.39 -21.54 20.84
N ALA A 187 6.10 -22.84 20.73
CA ALA A 187 4.75 -23.37 20.91
C ALA A 187 4.22 -23.08 22.32
N ASN A 188 5.06 -23.21 23.35
CA ASN A 188 4.69 -22.88 24.73
C ASN A 188 4.35 -21.39 24.89
N LEU A 189 5.17 -20.48 24.34
CA LEU A 189 4.85 -19.04 24.38
C LEU A 189 3.54 -18.71 23.64
N ILE A 190 3.25 -19.40 22.53
CA ILE A 190 1.97 -19.24 21.83
C ILE A 190 0.80 -19.74 22.68
N ASN A 191 0.93 -20.89 23.33
CA ASN A 191 -0.10 -21.43 24.22
C ASN A 191 -0.37 -20.51 25.41
N GLU A 192 0.67 -19.95 26.03
CA GLU A 192 0.52 -18.98 27.12
C GLU A 192 -0.14 -17.69 26.62
N ALA A 193 0.24 -17.18 25.44
CA ALA A 193 -0.41 -16.01 24.85
C ALA A 193 -1.92 -16.25 24.65
N LEU A 194 -2.30 -17.43 24.16
CA LEU A 194 -3.69 -17.82 23.96
C LEU A 194 -4.47 -17.91 25.28
N ARG A 195 -3.86 -18.47 26.34
CA ARG A 195 -4.46 -18.51 27.69
C ARG A 195 -4.73 -17.10 28.22
N TYR A 196 -3.72 -16.23 28.21
CA TYR A 196 -3.87 -14.86 28.69
C TYR A 196 -4.90 -14.06 27.89
N ILE A 197 -4.98 -14.24 26.56
CA ILE A 197 -5.98 -13.56 25.73
C ILE A 197 -7.38 -14.11 26.04
N HIS A 198 -7.52 -15.43 26.20
CA HIS A 198 -8.80 -16.05 26.52
C HIS A 198 -9.38 -15.52 27.84
N ASP A 199 -8.55 -15.32 28.86
CA ASP A 199 -8.95 -14.77 30.16
C ASP A 199 -9.50 -13.32 30.07
N THR A 200 -9.25 -12.62 28.95
CA THR A 200 -9.82 -11.28 28.71
C THR A 200 -11.25 -11.31 28.16
N GLY A 201 -11.77 -12.48 27.74
CA GLY A 201 -13.09 -12.61 27.12
C GLY A 201 -13.11 -12.40 25.59
N VAL A 202 -11.94 -12.25 24.96
CA VAL A 202 -11.78 -12.16 23.50
C VAL A 202 -11.45 -13.54 22.92
N ASP A 203 -12.02 -13.86 21.75
CA ASP A 203 -11.79 -15.15 21.10
C ASP A 203 -10.73 -15.06 19.99
N VAL A 204 -9.79 -15.99 19.97
CA VAL A 204 -8.70 -16.04 18.99
C VAL A 204 -8.92 -17.20 18.03
N VAL A 205 -9.20 -16.86 16.77
CA VAL A 205 -9.62 -17.83 15.74
C VAL A 205 -8.47 -18.27 14.84
N SER A 206 -7.37 -17.53 14.82
CA SER A 206 -6.27 -17.80 13.90
C SER A 206 -4.91 -17.39 14.45
N LEU A 207 -3.89 -18.12 14.01
CA LEU A 207 -2.48 -17.83 14.23
C LEU A 207 -1.80 -17.55 12.89
N THR A 208 -1.19 -16.37 12.75
CA THR A 208 -0.51 -15.93 11.53
C THR A 208 0.97 -15.73 11.76
N PHE A 209 1.79 -16.31 10.89
CA PHE A 209 3.24 -16.12 10.88
C PHE A 209 3.84 -16.29 9.48
N ASP A 210 5.17 -16.14 9.36
CA ASP A 210 5.88 -16.36 8.11
C ASP A 210 6.21 -17.85 7.87
N GLY A 211 6.52 -18.21 6.62
CA GLY A 211 6.79 -19.61 6.26
C GLY A 211 8.19 -20.14 6.66
N THR A 212 8.80 -19.65 7.74
CA THR A 212 10.09 -20.19 8.21
C THR A 212 9.95 -21.62 8.76
N SER A 213 11.04 -22.39 8.71
CA SER A 213 11.05 -23.77 9.20
C SER A 213 10.78 -23.85 10.71
N SER A 214 11.25 -22.86 11.48
CA SER A 214 10.97 -22.74 12.92
C SER A 214 9.49 -22.53 13.21
N ASN A 215 8.81 -21.66 12.45
CA ASN A 215 7.37 -21.44 12.58
C ASN A 215 6.54 -22.66 12.18
N ILE A 216 6.93 -23.34 11.09
CA ILE A 216 6.29 -24.60 10.68
C ILE A 216 6.44 -25.67 11.77
N ALA A 217 7.64 -25.82 12.33
CA ALA A 217 7.88 -26.78 13.41
C ALA A 217 7.05 -26.44 14.65
N ALA A 218 7.01 -25.18 15.07
CA ALA A 218 6.19 -24.75 16.21
C ALA A 218 4.68 -25.00 15.99
N ALA A 219 4.17 -24.80 14.78
CA ALA A 219 2.78 -25.12 14.46
C ALA A 219 2.50 -26.63 14.54
N ASN A 220 3.45 -27.47 14.14
CA ASN A 220 3.32 -28.91 14.29
C ASN A 220 3.35 -29.34 15.78
N GLU A 221 4.21 -28.73 16.60
CA GLU A 221 4.23 -28.95 18.06
C GLU A 221 2.91 -28.54 18.73
N LEU A 222 2.23 -27.51 18.23
CA LEU A 222 0.90 -27.11 18.72
C LEU A 222 -0.21 -28.12 18.37
N GLY A 223 0.04 -29.06 17.44
CA GLY A 223 -0.91 -30.08 17.00
C GLY A 223 -1.44 -29.90 15.58
N ALA A 224 -0.92 -28.94 14.81
CA ALA A 224 -1.17 -28.90 13.37
C ALA A 224 -0.29 -29.93 12.63
N ASN A 225 -0.54 -30.14 11.34
CA ASN A 225 0.33 -30.94 10.49
C ASN A 225 0.51 -30.26 9.15
N ILE A 226 1.61 -29.51 9.01
CA ILE A 226 1.93 -28.74 7.80
C ILE A 226 2.74 -29.60 6.81
N ALA A 227 2.30 -30.84 6.58
CA ALA A 227 2.83 -31.74 5.56
C ALA A 227 1.95 -31.72 4.30
N VAL A 228 2.55 -31.96 3.13
CA VAL A 228 1.86 -31.90 1.83
C VAL A 228 0.74 -32.95 1.71
N ASN A 229 1.01 -34.16 2.20
CA ASN A 229 0.14 -35.33 2.00
C ASN A 229 -0.89 -35.53 3.12
N ASN A 230 -0.72 -34.90 4.28
CA ASN A 230 -1.63 -35.01 5.42
C ASN A 230 -1.81 -33.64 6.10
N LEU A 231 -2.32 -32.67 5.34
CA LEU A 231 -2.41 -31.29 5.79
C LEU A 231 -3.54 -31.10 6.83
N VAL A 232 -3.14 -30.86 8.07
CA VAL A 232 -3.99 -30.36 9.16
C VAL A 232 -3.61 -28.91 9.43
N ASN A 233 -4.49 -27.98 9.07
CA ASN A 233 -4.23 -26.54 9.05
C ASN A 233 -4.71 -25.79 10.30
N PHE A 234 -5.02 -26.52 11.37
CA PHE A 234 -5.47 -25.96 12.64
C PHE A 234 -4.92 -26.78 13.80
N PHE A 235 -5.00 -26.23 15.00
CA PHE A 235 -4.71 -26.92 16.26
C PHE A 235 -5.75 -26.52 17.32
N PRO A 236 -6.00 -27.35 18.34
CA PRO A 236 -7.00 -27.03 19.36
C PRO A 236 -6.49 -25.94 20.31
N HIS A 237 -7.35 -24.96 20.61
CA HIS A 237 -7.07 -23.93 21.61
C HIS A 237 -6.77 -24.58 22.98
N PRO A 238 -5.77 -24.10 23.75
CA PRO A 238 -5.33 -24.76 24.98
C PRO A 238 -6.40 -24.82 26.08
N VAL A 239 -7.37 -23.90 26.07
CA VAL A 239 -8.50 -23.85 27.02
C VAL A 239 -9.80 -24.37 26.40
N THR A 240 -10.39 -23.63 25.46
CA THR A 240 -11.69 -23.95 24.84
C THR A 240 -11.69 -25.19 23.93
N ARG A 241 -10.53 -25.67 23.48
CA ARG A 241 -10.37 -26.71 22.45
C ARG A 241 -10.95 -26.36 21.07
N ASN A 242 -11.47 -25.14 20.88
CA ASN A 242 -11.89 -24.65 19.57
C ASN A 242 -10.71 -24.62 18.58
N PRO A 243 -10.95 -24.83 17.28
CA PRO A 243 -9.89 -24.85 16.29
C PRO A 243 -9.29 -23.46 16.07
N ILE A 244 -7.97 -23.34 16.22
CA ILE A 244 -7.20 -22.16 15.82
C ILE A 244 -6.57 -22.44 14.47
N TYR A 245 -7.01 -21.69 13.45
CA TYR A 245 -6.55 -21.90 12.08
C TYR A 245 -5.20 -21.24 11.82
N VAL A 246 -4.26 -22.00 11.26
CA VAL A 246 -2.92 -21.53 10.92
C VAL A 246 -2.96 -20.80 9.57
N ILE A 247 -2.42 -19.59 9.52
CA ILE A 247 -2.37 -18.75 8.33
C ILE A 247 -0.93 -18.37 8.02
N PHE A 248 -0.56 -18.49 6.75
CA PHE A 248 0.75 -18.06 6.28
C PHE A 248 0.57 -16.71 5.59
N ASP A 249 1.45 -15.76 5.89
CA ASP A 249 1.33 -14.43 5.31
C ASP A 249 1.38 -14.46 3.76
N ALA A 250 0.28 -14.07 3.13
CA ALA A 250 0.12 -14.12 1.67
C ALA A 250 1.14 -13.22 0.95
N CYS A 251 1.51 -12.09 1.55
CA CYS A 251 2.54 -11.18 1.05
C CYS A 251 3.91 -11.90 0.95
N HIS A 252 4.28 -12.63 1.99
CA HIS A 252 5.48 -13.47 2.02
C HIS A 252 5.39 -14.66 1.06
N MET A 253 4.25 -15.34 0.98
CA MET A 253 4.07 -16.48 0.06
C MET A 253 4.19 -16.04 -1.40
N LEU A 254 3.58 -14.92 -1.78
CA LEU A 254 3.68 -14.36 -3.13
C LEU A 254 5.13 -13.99 -3.50
N LYS A 255 5.88 -13.43 -2.54
CA LYS A 255 7.32 -13.14 -2.70
C LYS A 255 8.11 -14.43 -2.97
N LEU A 256 7.82 -15.52 -2.25
CA LEU A 256 8.49 -16.80 -2.46
C LEU A 256 8.14 -17.42 -3.82
N VAL A 257 6.87 -17.35 -4.24
CA VAL A 257 6.44 -17.80 -5.58
C VAL A 257 7.17 -17.05 -6.69
N ARG A 258 7.24 -15.71 -6.60
CA ARG A 258 8.03 -14.90 -7.54
C ARG A 258 9.49 -15.33 -7.55
N ASN A 259 10.12 -15.44 -6.38
CA ASN A 259 11.53 -15.82 -6.27
C ASN A 259 11.78 -17.23 -6.84
N CYS A 260 10.84 -18.17 -6.67
CA CYS A 260 10.94 -19.51 -7.24
C CYS A 260 10.96 -19.45 -8.77
N LEU A 261 9.93 -18.85 -9.39
CA LEU A 261 9.85 -18.73 -10.84
C LEU A 261 11.07 -18.01 -11.43
N ALA A 262 11.48 -16.90 -10.80
CA ALA A 262 12.57 -16.09 -11.30
C ALA A 262 13.96 -16.71 -11.11
N SER A 263 14.15 -17.61 -10.13
CA SER A 263 15.42 -18.32 -9.90
C SER A 263 15.53 -19.62 -10.69
N LYS A 264 14.43 -20.36 -10.86
CA LYS A 264 14.38 -21.56 -11.69
C LYS A 264 14.34 -21.23 -13.19
N GLY A 265 13.92 -20.02 -13.55
CA GLY A 265 13.79 -19.56 -14.93
C GLY A 265 12.51 -20.06 -15.60
N SER A 266 12.16 -21.33 -15.38
CA SER A 266 10.89 -21.91 -15.81
C SER A 266 10.29 -22.86 -14.77
N LEU A 267 8.98 -23.03 -14.87
CA LEU A 267 8.17 -24.02 -14.17
C LEU A 267 7.31 -24.74 -15.21
N HIS A 268 6.77 -25.90 -14.85
CA HIS A 268 5.85 -26.62 -15.71
C HIS A 268 4.50 -26.73 -15.03
N ASP A 269 3.49 -26.23 -15.73
CA ASP A 269 2.13 -26.69 -15.53
C ASP A 269 1.97 -28.08 -16.17
N TRP A 270 0.88 -28.81 -15.90
CA TRP A 270 0.66 -30.22 -16.28
C TRP A 270 1.27 -30.63 -17.64
N LYS A 271 1.13 -29.78 -18.66
CA LYS A 271 1.71 -29.96 -20.01
C LYS A 271 2.46 -28.74 -20.58
N ASN A 272 2.42 -27.58 -19.92
CA ASN A 272 2.85 -26.31 -20.54
C ASN A 272 3.91 -25.57 -19.73
N LEU A 273 4.79 -24.85 -20.44
CA LEU A 273 5.93 -24.13 -19.86
C LEU A 273 5.53 -22.75 -19.33
N VAL A 274 5.71 -22.53 -18.04
CA VAL A 274 5.66 -21.19 -17.41
C VAL A 274 7.08 -20.63 -17.39
N ASN A 275 7.34 -19.53 -18.10
CA ASN A 275 8.71 -19.06 -18.32
C ASN A 275 8.91 -17.58 -17.92
N TRP A 276 9.90 -17.33 -17.07
CA TRP A 276 10.32 -15.98 -16.66
C TRP A 276 10.84 -15.13 -17.83
N LYS A 277 11.32 -15.77 -18.91
CA LYS A 277 11.78 -15.12 -20.14
C LYS A 277 10.71 -14.17 -20.70
N TYR A 278 9.43 -14.56 -20.71
CA TYR A 278 8.37 -13.70 -21.27
C TYR A 278 8.20 -12.39 -20.51
N ILE A 279 8.39 -12.41 -19.18
CA ILE A 279 8.34 -11.18 -18.36
C ILE A 279 9.56 -10.29 -18.68
N THR A 280 10.71 -10.89 -18.92
CA THR A 280 11.94 -10.19 -19.31
C THR A 280 11.83 -9.56 -20.70
N GLU A 281 11.33 -10.31 -21.68
CA GLU A 281 11.10 -9.80 -23.04
C GLU A 281 9.99 -8.72 -23.07
N LEU A 282 8.95 -8.84 -22.24
CA LEU A 282 7.94 -7.78 -22.11
C LEU A 282 8.53 -6.48 -21.56
N GLU A 283 9.42 -6.56 -20.55
CA GLU A 283 10.12 -5.37 -20.04
C GLU A 283 11.02 -4.76 -21.11
N LYS A 284 11.75 -5.59 -21.86
CA LYS A 284 12.61 -5.16 -22.97
C LYS A 284 11.81 -4.45 -24.06
N LEU A 285 10.69 -5.05 -24.52
CA LEU A 285 9.81 -4.45 -25.51
C LEU A 285 9.28 -3.08 -25.06
N GLN A 286 8.79 -2.96 -23.81
CA GLN A 286 8.32 -1.69 -23.26
C GLN A 286 9.40 -0.60 -23.24
N ARG A 287 10.64 -1.01 -22.92
CA ARG A 287 11.77 -0.09 -22.86
C ARG A 287 12.19 0.37 -24.25
N GLU A 288 12.24 -0.53 -25.22
CA GLU A 288 12.56 -0.22 -26.63
C GLU A 288 11.50 0.70 -27.25
N GLU A 289 10.22 0.45 -26.96
CA GLU A 289 9.09 1.23 -27.47
C GLU A 289 8.89 2.58 -26.73
N GLY A 290 9.42 2.75 -25.52
CA GLY A 290 9.27 3.97 -24.72
C GLY A 290 7.85 4.20 -24.14
N LEU A 291 6.98 3.20 -24.25
CA LEU A 291 5.60 3.17 -23.76
C LEU A 291 5.33 1.83 -23.06
N HIS A 292 4.44 1.84 -22.06
CA HIS A 292 4.26 0.69 -21.18
C HIS A 292 2.83 0.14 -21.18
N ALA A 293 2.64 -1.02 -21.78
CA ALA A 293 1.40 -1.80 -21.65
C ALA A 293 1.21 -2.28 -20.19
N ALA A 294 2.22 -2.83 -19.55
CA ALA A 294 2.27 -3.12 -18.12
C ALA A 294 2.87 -1.92 -17.35
N THR A 295 2.01 -0.95 -17.04
CA THR A 295 2.39 0.40 -16.53
C THR A 295 3.32 0.42 -15.32
N LYS A 296 3.37 -0.64 -14.50
CA LYS A 296 4.23 -0.75 -13.30
C LYS A 296 5.49 -1.59 -13.51
N LEU A 297 5.54 -2.44 -14.54
CA LEU A 297 6.70 -3.30 -14.80
C LEU A 297 7.88 -2.43 -15.28
N ARG A 298 9.04 -2.61 -14.66
CA ARG A 298 10.29 -1.86 -14.90
C ARG A 298 11.48 -2.80 -14.78
N LEU A 299 12.66 -2.40 -15.26
CA LEU A 299 13.90 -3.15 -15.14
C LEU A 299 14.18 -3.66 -13.72
N ARG A 300 13.89 -2.86 -12.69
CA ARG A 300 14.04 -3.25 -11.27
C ARG A 300 13.25 -4.51 -10.86
N HIS A 301 12.16 -4.80 -11.55
CA HIS A 301 11.35 -5.99 -11.31
C HIS A 301 12.01 -7.25 -11.86
N VAL A 302 12.71 -7.11 -13.00
CA VAL A 302 13.45 -8.18 -13.66
C VAL A 302 14.81 -8.38 -12.99
N GLN A 303 15.49 -7.31 -12.57
CA GLN A 303 16.72 -7.34 -11.76
C GLN A 303 16.42 -7.58 -10.28
N TRP A 304 15.61 -8.61 -10.01
CA TRP A 304 15.00 -8.86 -8.70
C TRP A 304 16.00 -9.23 -7.60
N TYR A 305 17.20 -9.72 -7.94
CA TYR A 305 18.20 -10.20 -6.98
C TYR A 305 18.55 -9.16 -5.91
N ARG A 306 18.66 -7.88 -6.30
CA ARG A 306 18.97 -6.75 -5.41
C ARG A 306 17.80 -6.33 -4.53
N GLU A 307 16.58 -6.79 -4.81
CA GLU A 307 15.36 -6.37 -4.10
C GLU A 307 14.46 -7.58 -3.78
N LYS A 308 15.07 -8.74 -3.47
CA LYS A 308 14.37 -10.02 -3.25
C LYS A 308 13.27 -9.96 -2.17
N MET A 309 13.44 -9.07 -1.19
CA MET A 309 12.54 -8.92 -0.04
C MET A 309 11.35 -7.97 -0.31
N LYS A 310 11.35 -7.20 -1.41
CA LYS A 310 10.30 -6.22 -1.67
C LYS A 310 9.05 -6.87 -2.25
N VAL A 311 8.08 -7.17 -1.38
CA VAL A 311 6.78 -7.74 -1.75
C VAL A 311 6.07 -6.90 -2.81
N LYS A 312 6.15 -5.57 -2.73
CA LYS A 312 5.58 -4.66 -3.73
C LYS A 312 6.01 -4.98 -5.16
N LEU A 313 7.29 -5.32 -5.37
CA LEU A 313 7.79 -5.70 -6.71
C LEU A 313 7.26 -7.07 -7.12
N ALA A 314 7.20 -8.03 -6.20
CA ALA A 314 6.65 -9.35 -6.47
C ALA A 314 5.16 -9.27 -6.88
N ALA A 315 4.35 -8.51 -6.14
CA ALA A 315 2.94 -8.29 -6.46
C ALA A 315 2.73 -7.53 -7.78
N GLN A 316 3.66 -6.66 -8.18
CA GLN A 316 3.59 -5.95 -9.46
C GLN A 316 3.96 -6.85 -10.65
N VAL A 317 4.91 -7.77 -10.47
CA VAL A 317 5.25 -8.78 -11.49
C VAL A 317 4.12 -9.78 -11.65
N LEU A 318 3.67 -10.38 -10.55
CA LEU A 318 2.59 -11.36 -10.52
C LEU A 318 1.21 -10.69 -10.55
N SER A 319 1.07 -9.66 -11.39
CA SER A 319 -0.16 -8.88 -11.50
C SER A 319 -0.92 -9.19 -12.77
N ARG A 320 -2.23 -8.99 -12.71
CA ARG A 320 -3.08 -9.12 -13.88
C ARG A 320 -2.74 -8.14 -15.01
N SER A 321 -2.17 -6.97 -14.69
CA SER A 321 -1.71 -6.03 -15.73
C SER A 321 -0.52 -6.55 -16.53
N VAL A 322 0.30 -7.43 -15.98
CA VAL A 322 1.39 -8.09 -16.72
C VAL A 322 0.81 -9.22 -17.57
N ALA A 323 -0.12 -10.00 -17.00
CA ALA A 323 -0.83 -11.05 -17.74
C ALA A 323 -1.59 -10.50 -18.97
N ASP A 324 -2.38 -9.43 -18.78
CA ASP A 324 -3.14 -8.77 -19.85
C ASP A 324 -2.19 -8.20 -20.95
N ALA A 325 -0.98 -7.77 -20.57
CA ALA A 325 0.01 -7.27 -21.52
C ALA A 325 0.69 -8.39 -22.33
N LEU A 326 0.91 -9.56 -21.71
CA LEU A 326 1.38 -10.76 -22.42
C LEU A 326 0.31 -11.30 -23.37
N GLU A 327 -0.95 -11.34 -22.93
CA GLU A 327 -2.10 -11.74 -23.77
C GLU A 327 -2.25 -10.83 -24.99
N TYR A 328 -2.08 -9.53 -24.80
CA TYR A 328 -2.02 -8.56 -25.89
C TYR A 328 -0.85 -8.83 -26.85
N ALA A 329 0.35 -9.08 -26.32
CA ALA A 329 1.53 -9.34 -27.15
C ALA A 329 1.43 -10.66 -27.95
N LEU A 330 0.76 -11.66 -27.39
CA LEU A 330 0.53 -12.95 -28.02
C LEU A 330 -0.56 -12.87 -29.10
N HIS A 331 -1.78 -12.47 -28.77
CA HIS A 331 -2.92 -12.62 -29.68
C HIS A 331 -3.08 -11.45 -30.67
N HIS A 332 -2.74 -10.22 -30.26
CA HIS A 332 -2.96 -9.03 -31.10
C HIS A 332 -1.71 -8.58 -31.83
N LEU A 333 -0.57 -8.51 -31.14
CA LEU A 333 0.70 -8.19 -31.81
C LEU A 333 1.26 -9.38 -32.58
N LYS A 334 0.87 -10.63 -32.21
CA LYS A 334 1.42 -11.88 -32.77
C LYS A 334 2.95 -11.87 -32.79
N HIS A 335 3.54 -11.34 -31.72
CA HIS A 335 4.97 -11.10 -31.69
C HIS A 335 5.72 -12.43 -31.40
N PRO A 336 6.68 -12.84 -32.24
CA PRO A 336 7.24 -14.21 -32.23
C PRO A 336 7.89 -14.60 -30.90
N LYS A 337 8.47 -13.64 -30.18
CA LYS A 337 9.06 -13.89 -28.85
C LYS A 337 8.07 -14.28 -27.74
N PHE A 338 6.77 -14.13 -27.96
CA PHE A 338 5.73 -14.41 -26.96
C PHE A 338 4.89 -15.65 -27.30
N GLU A 339 5.22 -16.35 -28.38
CA GLU A 339 4.56 -17.59 -28.76
C GLU A 339 4.70 -18.64 -27.65
N GLY A 340 3.60 -19.30 -27.26
CA GLY A 340 3.61 -20.27 -26.16
C GLY A 340 3.61 -19.68 -24.75
N CYS A 341 3.26 -18.40 -24.57
CA CYS A 341 3.23 -17.76 -23.24
C CYS A 341 1.90 -17.94 -22.46
N GLU A 342 0.93 -18.69 -23.00
CA GLU A 342 -0.41 -18.92 -22.45
C GLU A 342 -0.36 -19.45 -21.02
N ALA A 343 0.51 -20.42 -20.74
CA ALA A 343 0.68 -20.96 -19.40
C ALA A 343 1.24 -19.92 -18.41
N THR A 344 2.10 -19.02 -18.89
CA THR A 344 2.61 -17.90 -18.07
C THR A 344 1.50 -16.89 -17.78
N ILE A 345 0.64 -16.59 -18.76
CA ILE A 345 -0.54 -15.74 -18.56
C ILE A 345 -1.47 -16.35 -17.51
N LEU A 346 -1.78 -17.65 -17.62
CA LEU A 346 -2.63 -18.36 -16.67
C LEU A 346 -2.04 -18.34 -15.25
N PHE A 347 -0.75 -18.65 -15.12
CA PHE A 347 -0.03 -18.59 -13.85
C PHE A 347 -0.14 -17.21 -13.18
N LEU A 348 0.11 -16.14 -13.93
CA LEU A 348 0.01 -14.76 -13.43
C LEU A 348 -1.43 -14.39 -13.03
N LYS A 349 -2.44 -14.80 -13.82
CA LYS A 349 -3.85 -14.56 -13.50
C LYS A 349 -4.26 -15.28 -12.22
N LYS A 350 -3.92 -16.57 -12.07
CA LYS A 350 -4.25 -17.38 -10.88
C LYS A 350 -3.63 -16.81 -9.61
N PHE A 351 -2.34 -16.51 -9.59
CA PHE A 351 -1.68 -15.94 -8.40
C PHE A 351 -2.12 -14.50 -8.09
N ASN A 352 -2.43 -13.67 -9.11
CA ASN A 352 -3.00 -12.35 -8.87
C ASN A 352 -4.37 -12.45 -8.18
N ASP A 353 -5.27 -13.24 -8.76
CA ASP A 353 -6.65 -13.33 -8.28
C ASP A 353 -6.70 -13.99 -6.90
N LEU A 354 -5.86 -15.02 -6.66
CA LEU A 354 -5.65 -15.59 -5.33
C LEU A 354 -5.16 -14.56 -4.32
N PHE A 355 -4.12 -13.78 -4.66
CA PHE A 355 -3.58 -12.78 -3.76
C PHE A 355 -4.56 -11.65 -3.48
N ASP A 356 -5.38 -11.25 -4.46
CA ASP A 356 -6.42 -10.24 -4.29
C ASP A 356 -7.50 -10.71 -3.28
N VAL A 357 -7.90 -12.00 -3.31
CA VAL A 357 -8.81 -12.59 -2.31
C VAL A 357 -8.17 -12.64 -0.92
N LEU A 358 -6.90 -13.03 -0.83
CA LEU A 358 -6.18 -13.17 0.45
C LEU A 358 -5.68 -11.83 1.04
N ASN A 359 -5.87 -10.73 0.34
CA ASN A 359 -5.43 -9.39 0.75
C ASN A 359 -6.55 -8.34 0.56
N SER A 360 -7.78 -8.73 0.89
CA SER A 360 -8.96 -7.86 0.81
C SER A 360 -8.97 -6.86 1.97
N ARG A 361 -8.89 -5.56 1.64
CA ARG A 361 -8.72 -4.45 2.61
C ARG A 361 -9.94 -3.54 2.72
N ASN A 362 -10.63 -3.34 1.61
CA ASN A 362 -11.63 -2.29 1.48
C ASN A 362 -13.01 -2.93 1.34
N PHE A 363 -13.94 -2.49 2.19
CA PHE A 363 -15.34 -2.89 2.11
C PHE A 363 -15.96 -2.63 0.72
N LEU A 364 -15.57 -1.53 0.07
CA LEU A 364 -16.02 -1.14 -1.27
C LEU A 364 -15.15 -1.74 -2.40
N GLY A 365 -14.31 -2.73 -2.09
CA GLY A 365 -13.49 -3.43 -3.07
C GLY A 365 -14.36 -4.11 -4.14
N LYS A 366 -13.88 -4.12 -5.39
CA LYS A 366 -14.57 -4.74 -6.53
C LYS A 366 -13.86 -6.02 -6.98
N GLY A 367 -14.62 -6.98 -7.51
CA GLY A 367 -14.08 -8.26 -7.99
C GLY A 367 -13.46 -9.07 -6.84
N TYR A 368 -12.29 -9.69 -7.06
CA TYR A 368 -11.61 -10.49 -6.03
C TYR A 368 -11.03 -9.66 -4.86
N LYS A 369 -11.05 -8.32 -4.95
CA LYS A 369 -10.67 -7.42 -3.85
C LYS A 369 -11.83 -7.05 -2.95
N SER A 370 -13.04 -7.51 -3.24
CA SER A 370 -14.20 -7.30 -2.37
C SER A 370 -14.03 -8.09 -1.06
N PRO A 371 -14.76 -7.73 0.00
CA PRO A 371 -14.86 -8.58 1.18
C PRO A 371 -15.38 -9.97 0.83
N PHE A 372 -14.96 -10.99 1.56
CA PHE A 372 -15.51 -12.32 1.43
C PHE A 372 -16.86 -12.36 2.14
N MET A 373 -17.94 -12.62 1.40
CA MET A 373 -19.34 -12.56 1.84
C MET A 373 -20.12 -13.75 1.29
N GLU A 374 -21.29 -14.03 1.86
CA GLU A 374 -22.15 -15.10 1.35
C GLU A 374 -22.50 -14.92 -0.13
N LYS A 375 -22.74 -13.67 -0.56
CA LYS A 375 -23.07 -13.33 -1.96
C LYS A 375 -22.00 -13.73 -2.98
N ASN A 376 -20.72 -13.74 -2.60
CA ASN A 376 -19.62 -14.08 -3.51
C ASN A 376 -18.95 -15.41 -3.17
N LYS A 377 -19.50 -16.16 -2.21
CA LYS A 377 -18.97 -17.42 -1.70
C LYS A 377 -18.67 -18.43 -2.80
N THR A 378 -19.66 -18.78 -3.61
CA THR A 378 -19.51 -19.78 -4.69
C THR A 378 -18.35 -19.43 -5.61
N LYS A 379 -18.26 -18.16 -6.03
CA LYS A 379 -17.19 -17.68 -6.91
C LYS A 379 -15.81 -17.71 -6.25
N PHE A 380 -15.73 -17.36 -4.97
CA PHE A 380 -14.48 -17.35 -4.23
C PHE A 380 -14.02 -18.80 -3.97
N PHE A 381 -14.89 -19.66 -3.44
CA PHE A 381 -14.60 -21.08 -3.20
C PHE A 381 -14.11 -21.77 -4.47
N GLN A 382 -14.83 -21.60 -5.59
CA GLN A 382 -14.41 -22.14 -6.88
C GLN A 382 -13.00 -21.68 -7.29
N LEU A 383 -12.69 -20.38 -7.15
CA LEU A 383 -11.34 -19.88 -7.44
C LEU A 383 -10.29 -20.54 -6.53
N LEU A 384 -10.58 -20.68 -5.23
CA LEU A 384 -9.66 -21.30 -4.28
C LEU A 384 -9.44 -22.78 -4.59
N ASP A 385 -10.49 -23.54 -4.92
CA ASP A 385 -10.41 -24.95 -5.33
C ASP A 385 -9.61 -25.13 -6.63
N GLU A 386 -9.92 -24.35 -7.66
CA GLU A 386 -9.19 -24.39 -8.93
C GLU A 386 -7.71 -24.05 -8.75
N THR A 387 -7.41 -23.07 -7.88
CA THR A 387 -6.02 -22.66 -7.64
C THR A 387 -5.27 -23.67 -6.77
N GLU A 388 -5.95 -24.31 -5.80
CA GLU A 388 -5.38 -25.43 -5.05
C GLU A 388 -5.01 -26.59 -5.99
N ALA A 389 -5.93 -27.01 -6.85
CA ALA A 389 -5.67 -28.05 -7.85
C ALA A 389 -4.48 -27.66 -8.73
N TYR A 390 -4.46 -26.43 -9.24
CA TYR A 390 -3.36 -25.89 -10.03
C TYR A 390 -2.01 -25.97 -9.30
N ILE A 391 -1.93 -25.50 -8.05
CA ILE A 391 -0.70 -25.52 -7.25
C ILE A 391 -0.19 -26.95 -7.04
N ARG A 392 -1.10 -27.92 -6.81
CA ARG A 392 -0.75 -29.34 -6.65
C ARG A 392 -0.21 -29.97 -7.94
N GLY A 393 -0.58 -29.43 -9.10
CA GLY A 393 -0.12 -29.88 -10.42
C GLY A 393 1.24 -29.35 -10.87
N LEU A 394 1.73 -28.27 -10.26
CA LEU A 394 2.94 -27.61 -10.71
C LEU A 394 4.20 -28.47 -10.48
N LYS A 395 5.04 -28.55 -11.50
CA LYS A 395 6.32 -29.28 -11.51
C LYS A 395 7.51 -28.35 -11.75
N THR A 396 8.70 -28.79 -11.34
CA THR A 396 9.94 -28.05 -11.62
C THR A 396 10.33 -28.11 -13.10
N SER A 397 10.08 -29.25 -13.76
CA SER A 397 10.36 -29.50 -15.17
C SER A 397 9.33 -30.50 -15.72
N SER A 398 9.24 -30.72 -17.04
CA SER A 398 8.25 -31.63 -17.65
C SER A 398 8.23 -33.03 -17.02
N ASN A 399 9.42 -33.57 -16.77
CA ASN A 399 9.65 -34.86 -16.10
C ASN A 399 10.17 -34.69 -14.66
N GLY A 400 10.05 -33.48 -14.12
CA GLY A 400 10.57 -33.14 -12.80
C GLY A 400 9.63 -33.56 -11.68
N GLU A 401 10.14 -33.39 -10.46
CA GLU A 401 9.34 -33.54 -9.25
C GLU A 401 8.26 -32.45 -9.14
N LEU A 402 7.25 -32.72 -8.32
CA LEU A 402 6.24 -31.73 -7.96
C LEU A 402 6.91 -30.59 -7.20
N LEU A 403 6.46 -29.34 -7.43
CA LEU A 403 7.01 -28.19 -6.71
C LEU A 403 6.86 -28.31 -5.19
N LEU A 404 5.82 -29.01 -4.74
CA LEU A 404 5.53 -29.26 -3.34
C LEU A 404 6.52 -30.24 -2.67
N THR A 405 7.25 -31.06 -3.42
CA THR A 405 8.33 -31.91 -2.87
C THR A 405 9.69 -31.21 -2.91
N SER A 406 9.85 -30.24 -3.81
CA SER A 406 11.11 -29.52 -3.99
C SER A 406 11.55 -28.67 -2.79
N GLN A 407 12.83 -28.29 -2.80
CA GLN A 407 13.43 -27.34 -1.84
C GLN A 407 12.78 -25.93 -1.85
N ARG A 408 11.95 -25.61 -2.86
CA ARG A 408 11.26 -24.31 -3.00
C ARG A 408 9.75 -24.39 -2.73
N LYS A 409 9.29 -25.42 -2.02
CA LYS A 409 7.87 -25.68 -1.73
C LYS A 409 7.17 -24.65 -0.86
N THR A 410 7.88 -23.96 0.04
CA THR A 410 7.30 -23.15 1.12
C THR A 410 6.24 -22.14 0.65
N GLY A 411 6.51 -21.40 -0.44
CA GLY A 411 5.57 -20.40 -0.96
C GLY A 411 4.25 -21.01 -1.42
N PHE A 412 4.32 -22.18 -2.05
CA PHE A 412 3.16 -22.90 -2.58
C PHE A 412 2.40 -23.62 -1.46
N LEU A 413 3.12 -24.30 -0.57
CA LEU A 413 2.55 -24.97 0.60
C LEU A 413 1.83 -23.97 1.52
N GLY A 414 2.43 -22.81 1.79
CA GLY A 414 1.79 -21.78 2.62
C GLY A 414 0.51 -21.22 2.00
N PHE A 415 0.42 -21.12 0.67
CA PHE A 415 -0.85 -20.82 0.01
C PHE A 415 -1.87 -21.94 0.22
N LEU A 416 -1.52 -23.22 0.07
CA LEU A 416 -2.44 -24.34 0.32
C LEU A 416 -2.98 -24.36 1.75
N VAL A 417 -2.11 -24.15 2.74
CA VAL A 417 -2.50 -24.01 4.17
C VAL A 417 -3.51 -22.88 4.33
N THR A 418 -3.16 -21.70 3.81
CA THR A 418 -3.98 -20.49 3.94
C THR A 418 -5.33 -20.63 3.23
N LEU A 419 -5.37 -21.26 2.05
CA LEU A 419 -6.59 -21.54 1.31
C LEU A 419 -7.58 -22.37 2.14
N LYS A 420 -7.11 -23.46 2.74
CA LYS A 420 -7.92 -24.34 3.59
C LYS A 420 -8.36 -23.61 4.86
N SER A 421 -7.47 -22.85 5.50
CA SER A 421 -7.78 -22.05 6.70
C SER A 421 -8.81 -20.97 6.45
N ILE A 422 -8.71 -20.23 5.35
CA ILE A 422 -9.67 -19.17 5.01
C ILE A 422 -11.05 -19.74 4.69
N LYS A 423 -11.13 -20.88 4.00
CA LYS A 423 -12.42 -21.56 3.77
C LYS A 423 -13.08 -21.93 5.10
N LEU A 424 -12.35 -22.61 5.98
CA LEU A 424 -12.89 -23.04 7.27
C LEU A 424 -13.25 -21.86 8.19
N LEU A 425 -12.43 -20.82 8.24
CA LEU A 425 -12.73 -19.57 8.96
C LEU A 425 -13.99 -18.88 8.44
N PHE A 426 -14.18 -18.86 7.12
CA PHE A 426 -15.39 -18.28 6.54
C PHE A 426 -16.63 -19.08 6.95
N LEU A 427 -16.57 -20.42 6.88
CA LEU A 427 -17.67 -21.27 7.33
C LEU A 427 -17.93 -21.08 8.83
N SER A 428 -16.89 -21.05 9.67
CA SER A 428 -17.08 -20.95 11.12
C SER A 428 -17.60 -19.59 11.56
N LEU A 429 -17.07 -18.49 11.00
CA LEU A 429 -17.39 -17.13 11.48
C LEU A 429 -18.51 -16.45 10.71
N CYS A 430 -18.56 -16.62 9.38
CA CYS A 430 -19.58 -15.95 8.58
C CYS A 430 -20.90 -16.74 8.57
N GLU A 431 -20.83 -18.06 8.36
CA GLU A 431 -22.04 -18.90 8.40
C GLU A 431 -22.48 -19.23 9.83
N GLY A 432 -21.54 -19.25 10.79
CA GLY A 432 -21.84 -19.32 12.22
C GLY A 432 -22.53 -18.08 12.78
N GLY A 433 -22.58 -16.97 12.02
CA GLY A 433 -23.33 -15.76 12.37
C GLY A 433 -22.53 -14.68 13.10
N ASP A 434 -21.26 -14.93 13.44
CA ASP A 434 -20.40 -13.97 14.15
C ASP A 434 -19.98 -12.77 13.26
N LEU A 435 -19.82 -13.00 11.95
CA LEU A 435 -19.34 -12.01 10.99
C LEU A 435 -20.25 -11.91 9.77
N LYS A 436 -20.55 -10.68 9.30
CA LYS A 436 -21.25 -10.48 8.02
C LYS A 436 -20.34 -10.69 6.81
N PHE A 437 -19.04 -10.47 6.99
CA PHE A 437 -18.03 -10.57 5.95
C PHE A 437 -16.65 -10.76 6.58
N LEU A 438 -15.73 -11.34 5.81
CA LEU A 438 -14.34 -11.49 6.20
C LEU A 438 -13.43 -10.59 5.34
N LEU A 439 -12.70 -9.70 5.99
CA LEU A 439 -11.59 -8.96 5.39
C LEU A 439 -10.29 -9.72 5.66
N THR A 440 -9.84 -10.50 4.67
CA THR A 440 -8.67 -11.36 4.76
C THR A 440 -7.38 -10.60 5.09
N TYR A 441 -7.29 -9.31 4.77
CA TYR A 441 -6.14 -8.49 5.18
C TYR A 441 -5.96 -8.41 6.70
N LYS A 442 -7.03 -8.50 7.48
CA LYS A 442 -6.94 -8.47 8.95
C LYS A 442 -6.22 -9.69 9.53
N LEU A 443 -6.07 -10.74 8.72
CA LEU A 443 -5.33 -11.96 9.04
C LEU A 443 -3.87 -11.88 8.54
N SER A 444 -3.41 -10.76 7.98
CA SER A 444 -2.06 -10.63 7.43
C SER A 444 -1.06 -10.11 8.47
N GLN A 445 0.16 -10.62 8.41
CA GLN A 445 1.29 -10.18 9.22
C GLN A 445 1.76 -8.75 8.87
N ASP A 446 1.24 -8.14 7.80
CA ASP A 446 1.48 -6.73 7.43
C ASP A 446 1.23 -5.78 8.63
N HIS A 447 0.26 -6.09 9.51
CA HIS A 447 -0.02 -5.27 10.69
C HIS A 447 1.18 -5.18 11.64
N LEU A 448 1.89 -6.29 11.79
CA LEU A 448 3.08 -6.45 12.63
C LEU A 448 4.33 -5.89 11.91
N GLU A 449 4.44 -6.03 10.59
CA GLU A 449 5.49 -5.37 9.81
C GLU A 449 5.40 -3.83 9.86
N LEU A 450 4.17 -3.27 9.85
CA LEU A 450 3.93 -1.85 10.04
C LEU A 450 4.35 -1.41 11.45
N PHE A 451 4.04 -2.22 12.47
CA PHE A 451 4.49 -1.97 13.84
C PHE A 451 6.03 -1.95 13.94
N PHE A 452 6.71 -2.92 13.34
CA PHE A 452 8.17 -2.94 13.24
C PHE A 452 8.74 -1.74 12.49
N SER A 453 8.06 -1.28 11.45
CA SER A 453 8.48 -0.08 10.72
C SER A 453 8.36 1.16 11.59
N ALA A 454 7.31 1.26 12.40
CA ALA A 454 7.15 2.32 13.38
C ALA A 454 8.24 2.26 14.47
N ILE A 455 8.58 1.07 14.99
CA ILE A 455 9.70 0.92 15.94
C ILE A 455 11.01 1.43 15.32
N ARG A 456 11.33 1.03 14.10
CA ARG A 456 12.55 1.47 13.41
C ARG A 456 12.57 2.97 13.14
N SER A 457 11.42 3.58 12.82
CA SER A 457 11.37 5.03 12.56
C SER A 457 11.65 5.86 13.81
N HIS A 458 11.38 5.33 15.01
CA HIS A 458 11.71 6.02 16.28
C HIS A 458 13.22 6.16 16.51
N GLY A 459 14.05 5.29 15.92
CA GLY A 459 15.51 5.43 15.96
C GLY A 459 16.05 6.51 15.00
N GLY A 460 15.19 7.17 14.22
CA GLY A 460 15.58 8.19 13.24
C GLY A 460 16.48 7.60 12.15
N HIS A 461 17.76 7.99 12.14
CA HIS A 461 18.76 7.45 11.22
C HIS A 461 19.29 6.07 11.66
N ASN A 462 19.07 5.67 12.93
CA ASN A 462 19.37 4.32 13.40
C ASN A 462 18.16 3.40 13.18
N ASN A 463 18.22 2.55 12.15
CA ASN A 463 17.15 1.61 11.80
C ASN A 463 17.29 0.23 12.47
N ASN A 464 18.30 0.04 13.33
CA ASN A 464 18.54 -1.18 14.10
C ASN A 464 18.56 -0.85 15.61
N PRO A 465 17.40 -0.89 16.30
CA PRO A 465 17.33 -0.47 17.70
C PRO A 465 18.06 -1.45 18.63
N THR A 466 18.66 -0.95 19.72
CA THR A 466 19.08 -1.79 20.86
C THR A 466 17.85 -2.29 21.63
N ALA A 467 18.02 -3.28 22.51
CA ALA A 467 16.91 -3.77 23.37
C ALA A 467 16.24 -2.62 24.17
N LYS A 468 17.04 -1.69 24.70
CA LYS A 468 16.55 -0.49 25.41
C LYS A 468 15.74 0.44 24.51
N GLN A 469 16.25 0.70 23.29
CA GLN A 469 15.55 1.53 22.30
C GLN A 469 14.25 0.87 21.84
N PHE A 470 14.27 -0.46 21.67
CA PHE A 470 13.08 -1.25 21.34
C PHE A 470 12.02 -1.11 22.44
N LYS A 471 12.38 -1.35 23.70
CA LYS A 471 11.50 -1.17 24.87
C LYS A 471 10.89 0.23 24.91
N ALA A 472 11.72 1.27 24.75
CA ALA A 472 11.25 2.65 24.76
C ALA A 472 10.27 2.96 23.61
N ALA A 473 10.52 2.44 22.41
CA ALA A 473 9.61 2.57 21.27
C ALA A 473 8.31 1.78 21.46
N TYR A 474 8.41 0.57 22.02
CA TYR A 474 7.28 -0.30 22.35
C TYR A 474 6.30 0.38 23.31
N VAL A 475 6.78 0.94 24.43
CA VAL A 475 5.96 1.69 25.39
C VAL A 475 5.26 2.88 24.74
N ARG A 476 6.00 3.66 23.93
CA ARG A 476 5.42 4.82 23.23
C ARG A 476 4.32 4.42 22.26
N LEU A 477 4.51 3.31 21.55
CA LEU A 477 3.52 2.78 20.62
C LEU A 477 2.31 2.22 21.36
N LEU A 478 2.47 1.52 22.48
CA LEU A 478 1.36 1.06 23.31
C LEU A 478 0.48 2.23 23.79
N ALA A 479 1.09 3.29 24.30
CA ALA A 479 0.38 4.48 24.77
C ALA A 479 -0.36 5.23 23.65
N HIS A 480 0.05 5.04 22.38
CA HIS A 480 -0.52 5.69 21.21
C HIS A 480 -1.51 4.79 20.45
N HIS A 481 -1.44 3.46 20.58
CA HIS A 481 -2.43 2.59 19.97
C HIS A 481 -3.79 2.87 20.64
N GLN A 482 -4.85 2.88 19.84
CA GLN A 482 -6.22 3.35 20.14
C GLN A 482 -6.96 2.54 21.22
N ILE A 483 -6.26 1.93 22.17
CA ILE A 483 -6.80 0.99 23.16
C ILE A 483 -6.28 1.29 24.57
N MET A 484 -6.12 2.56 24.95
CA MET A 484 -6.09 2.93 26.37
C MET A 484 -7.45 3.53 26.72
N THR A 485 -8.45 2.66 26.88
CA THR A 485 -9.71 2.99 27.57
C THR A 485 -9.74 2.17 28.85
N SER A 486 -9.23 2.73 29.94
CA SER A 486 -9.63 2.38 31.30
C SER A 486 -10.37 3.58 31.87
N ASP A 487 -11.24 3.37 32.86
CA ASP A 487 -12.29 4.28 33.38
C ASP A 487 -11.86 5.69 33.83
N SER A 488 -10.58 6.06 33.65
CA SER A 488 -10.04 7.42 33.77
C SER A 488 -9.89 8.17 32.43
N ALA A 489 -10.29 7.57 31.30
CA ALA A 489 -10.12 8.13 29.96
C ALA A 489 -11.38 7.95 29.08
N ASN A 490 -12.38 8.80 29.32
CA ASN A 490 -13.46 9.03 28.35
C ASN A 490 -12.94 9.89 27.18
N CYS A 491 -12.34 9.27 26.16
CA CYS A 491 -12.07 9.96 24.90
C CYS A 491 -12.30 9.02 23.71
N THR A 492 -13.41 9.22 23.01
CA THR A 492 -13.54 8.81 21.61
C THR A 492 -12.66 9.73 20.76
N ILE A 493 -11.63 9.17 20.13
CA ILE A 493 -10.84 9.92 19.14
C ILE A 493 -11.49 9.72 17.77
N LEU A 494 -12.17 10.76 17.29
CA LEU A 494 -12.45 10.99 15.88
C LEU A 494 -11.23 11.69 15.29
N ASP A 495 -10.51 11.02 14.39
CA ASP A 495 -9.46 11.68 13.62
C ASP A 495 -9.61 11.34 12.13
N ASP A 496 -10.42 12.17 11.46
CA ASP A 496 -10.32 12.43 10.02
C ASP A 496 -9.39 13.64 9.82
N THR A 497 -8.10 13.50 10.14
CA THR A 497 -7.13 14.52 9.75
C THR A 497 -6.85 14.43 8.25
N ASN A 498 -7.54 15.29 7.51
CA ASN A 498 -7.19 15.59 6.13
C ASN A 498 -5.80 16.24 6.09
N ILE A 499 -4.84 15.53 5.49
CA ILE A 499 -3.55 16.08 5.12
C ILE A 499 -3.79 17.16 4.07
N LEU A 500 -3.40 18.41 4.39
CA LEU A 500 -3.36 19.54 3.46
C LEU A 500 -2.56 19.16 2.21
N ASN A 501 -3.26 18.93 1.10
CA ASN A 501 -2.63 18.74 -0.20
C ASN A 501 -2.11 20.09 -0.70
N VAL A 502 -0.79 20.21 -0.81
CA VAL A 502 -0.13 21.23 -1.62
C VAL A 502 -0.67 21.07 -3.05
N SER A 503 -1.43 22.05 -3.51
CA SER A 503 -2.14 21.99 -4.79
C SER A 503 -1.15 21.75 -5.93
N ALA A 504 -1.22 20.56 -6.52
CA ALA A 504 -0.57 20.27 -7.79
C ALA A 504 -1.01 21.30 -8.85
N SER A 505 -0.11 21.68 -9.76
CA SER A 505 -0.37 22.59 -10.87
C SER A 505 -1.70 22.25 -11.56
N LYS A 506 -2.67 23.16 -11.40
CA LYS A 506 -4.04 23.04 -11.93
C LYS A 506 -4.01 23.24 -13.44
N ASN A 507 -4.82 22.46 -14.17
CA ASN A 507 -5.00 22.60 -15.60
C ASN A 507 -5.86 23.85 -15.87
N THR A 508 -5.23 24.96 -16.27
CA THR A 508 -5.86 26.27 -16.45
C THR A 508 -6.83 26.31 -17.64
N TYR A 509 -6.63 25.47 -18.66
CA TYR A 509 -7.52 25.40 -19.84
C TYR A 509 -8.91 24.88 -19.48
N LEU A 510 -9.03 24.01 -18.48
CA LEU A 510 -10.34 23.56 -17.98
C LEU A 510 -11.10 24.68 -17.27
N LYS A 511 -10.38 25.65 -16.69
CA LYS A 511 -11.00 26.83 -16.09
C LYS A 511 -11.61 27.70 -17.19
N SER A 512 -10.91 27.94 -18.29
CA SER A 512 -11.43 28.70 -19.44
C SER A 512 -12.61 28.03 -20.16
N ILE A 513 -12.76 26.70 -20.08
CA ILE A 513 -13.96 25.99 -20.60
C ILE A 513 -15.15 26.09 -19.63
N ASN A 514 -14.88 26.23 -18.33
CA ASN A 514 -15.89 26.19 -17.28
C ASN A 514 -16.31 27.59 -16.78
N ASP A 515 -15.42 28.57 -16.90
CA ASP A 515 -15.58 29.98 -16.55
C ASP A 515 -15.22 30.79 -17.81
N SER A 516 -16.20 31.45 -18.40
CA SER A 516 -16.06 32.35 -19.56
C SER A 516 -15.36 33.66 -19.17
N ASP A 517 -14.08 33.59 -18.81
CA ASP A 517 -13.25 34.78 -18.68
C ASP A 517 -11.75 34.43 -18.85
N ALA A 518 -11.14 34.95 -19.92
CA ALA A 518 -9.78 34.61 -20.33
C ALA A 518 -8.80 35.73 -19.94
N GLN A 519 -7.73 35.37 -19.22
CA GLN A 519 -6.49 36.16 -19.18
C GLN A 519 -5.46 35.59 -20.18
N ARG A 520 -4.83 36.49 -20.94
CA ARG A 520 -3.84 36.23 -21.99
C ARG A 520 -2.44 35.99 -21.40
N ASP A 521 -1.69 35.10 -22.03
CA ASP A 521 -0.22 35.08 -21.98
C ASP A 521 0.31 35.38 -23.39
N ASP A 522 1.30 36.27 -23.48
CA ASP A 522 1.90 36.79 -24.72
C ASP A 522 2.60 35.70 -25.57
N ILE A 523 2.50 35.88 -26.90
CA ILE A 523 3.09 35.02 -27.92
C ILE A 523 4.42 35.64 -28.37
N ASP A 524 5.55 35.03 -27.97
CA ASP A 524 6.82 35.27 -28.65
C ASP A 524 6.90 34.43 -29.94
N GLN A 525 7.22 35.08 -31.07
CA GLN A 525 7.47 34.43 -32.35
C GLN A 525 8.71 33.53 -32.29
N TRP A 526 8.60 32.30 -32.83
CA TRP A 526 9.71 31.34 -32.93
C TRP A 526 9.77 30.74 -34.34
N PRO A 527 10.97 30.41 -34.88
CA PRO A 527 11.13 29.99 -36.26
C PRO A 527 10.34 28.76 -36.69
N ALA A 528 10.05 28.71 -37.98
CA ALA A 528 9.36 27.62 -38.67
C ALA A 528 10.04 26.25 -38.49
N VAL A 529 9.20 25.22 -38.59
CA VAL A 529 9.43 23.78 -38.37
C VAL A 529 10.71 23.24 -39.03
N GLU A 530 11.16 23.85 -40.12
CA GLU A 530 12.30 23.36 -40.92
C GLU A 530 13.66 23.60 -40.26
N SER A 531 13.81 24.62 -39.41
CA SER A 531 15.10 24.91 -38.74
C SER A 531 15.48 23.92 -37.64
N LEU A 532 14.53 23.11 -37.14
CA LEU A 532 14.77 22.08 -36.12
C LEU A 532 15.13 20.71 -36.72
N VAL A 533 14.99 20.55 -38.04
CA VAL A 533 15.07 19.27 -38.75
C VAL A 533 16.43 19.09 -39.44
N GLN A 534 17.20 20.16 -39.63
CA GLN A 534 18.36 20.14 -40.53
C GLN A 534 19.59 19.35 -40.02
N ASP A 535 19.78 19.15 -38.70
CA ASP A 535 21.01 18.51 -38.22
C ASP A 535 20.98 16.97 -38.09
N HIS A 536 19.81 16.32 -38.07
CA HIS A 536 19.71 14.85 -37.84
C HIS A 536 18.57 14.16 -38.60
N ASN A 537 18.54 14.33 -39.93
CA ASN A 537 17.45 13.82 -40.80
C ASN A 537 17.28 12.28 -40.79
N TYR A 538 18.33 11.52 -40.46
CA TYR A 538 18.28 10.05 -40.35
C TYR A 538 17.57 9.55 -39.07
N CYS A 539 17.61 10.33 -37.98
CA CYS A 539 16.97 9.96 -36.71
C CYS A 539 15.46 10.29 -36.72
N VAL A 540 15.05 11.37 -37.38
CA VAL A 540 13.66 11.85 -37.40
C VAL A 540 12.70 10.86 -38.09
N ASN A 541 13.15 10.15 -39.13
CA ASN A 541 12.32 9.16 -39.83
C ASN A 541 12.02 7.91 -38.98
N ALA A 542 12.96 7.49 -38.13
CA ALA A 542 12.74 6.39 -37.19
C ALA A 542 11.69 6.73 -36.11
N PHE A 543 11.56 8.01 -35.73
CA PHE A 543 10.57 8.47 -34.74
C PHE A 543 9.19 8.80 -35.34
N ARG A 544 9.05 8.80 -36.67
CA ARG A 544 7.76 9.02 -37.36
C ARG A 544 6.88 7.77 -37.40
N HIS A 545 7.48 6.57 -37.42
CA HIS A 545 6.72 5.32 -37.41
C HIS A 545 6.38 4.90 -35.97
N GLN A 546 5.12 5.12 -35.57
CA GLN A 546 4.57 4.53 -34.36
C GLN A 546 4.22 3.07 -34.67
N SER A 547 4.90 2.13 -34.01
CA SER A 547 4.57 0.70 -34.08
C SER A 547 3.12 0.45 -33.67
N GLN A 548 2.56 -0.69 -34.09
CA GLN A 548 1.22 -1.12 -33.65
C GLN A 548 1.11 -1.14 -32.13
N TYR A 549 2.17 -1.57 -31.45
CA TYR A 549 2.30 -1.54 -29.99
C TYR A 549 2.11 -0.14 -29.43
N SER A 550 2.88 0.83 -29.94
CA SER A 550 2.83 2.21 -29.49
C SER A 550 1.43 2.81 -29.70
N GLN A 551 0.78 2.55 -30.84
CA GLN A 551 -0.56 3.05 -31.13
C GLN A 551 -1.63 2.52 -30.17
N ASP A 552 -1.58 1.22 -29.84
CA ASP A 552 -2.51 0.62 -28.89
C ASP A 552 -2.30 1.11 -27.45
N VAL A 553 -1.03 1.28 -27.03
CA VAL A 553 -0.75 1.85 -25.71
C VAL A 553 -1.23 3.30 -25.63
N ILE A 554 -1.09 4.09 -26.69
CA ILE A 554 -1.61 5.46 -26.75
C ILE A 554 -3.14 5.45 -26.64
N GLY A 555 -3.84 4.55 -27.33
CA GLY A 555 -5.30 4.41 -27.22
C GLY A 555 -5.75 4.04 -25.80
N TYR A 556 -4.99 3.18 -25.10
CA TYR A 556 -5.23 2.90 -23.68
C TYR A 556 -5.04 4.14 -22.78
N VAL A 557 -3.99 4.93 -23.02
CA VAL A 557 -3.73 6.19 -22.29
C VAL A 557 -4.82 7.24 -22.58
N ALA A 558 -5.31 7.31 -23.82
CA ALA A 558 -6.40 8.20 -24.21
C ALA A 558 -7.68 7.96 -23.39
N GLY A 559 -8.02 6.70 -23.11
CA GLY A 559 -9.13 6.36 -22.20
C GLY A 559 -8.95 6.89 -20.76
N PHE A 560 -7.70 7.01 -20.28
CA PHE A 560 -7.41 7.65 -19.00
C PHE A 560 -7.55 9.18 -19.07
N VAL A 561 -7.14 9.80 -20.17
CA VAL A 561 -7.33 11.25 -20.40
C VAL A 561 -8.82 11.59 -20.40
N VAL A 562 -9.64 10.82 -21.11
CA VAL A 562 -11.11 10.93 -21.10
C VAL A 562 -11.68 10.85 -19.69
N LYS A 563 -11.21 9.88 -18.89
CA LYS A 563 -11.64 9.73 -17.50
C LYS A 563 -11.36 11.00 -16.68
N LYS A 564 -10.20 11.62 -16.88
CA LYS A 564 -9.82 12.84 -16.16
C LYS A 564 -10.65 14.04 -16.61
N LEU A 565 -10.83 14.22 -17.91
CA LEU A 565 -11.62 15.30 -18.47
C LEU A 565 -13.10 15.20 -18.06
N LYS A 566 -13.69 13.99 -18.05
CA LYS A 566 -15.08 13.77 -17.62
C LYS A 566 -15.33 14.19 -16.18
N THR A 567 -14.35 14.08 -15.29
CA THR A 567 -14.49 14.50 -13.89
C THR A 567 -14.34 16.01 -13.69
N SER A 568 -13.90 16.75 -14.71
CA SER A 568 -13.52 18.16 -14.56
C SER A 568 -14.24 19.11 -15.53
N LEU A 569 -14.74 18.63 -16.66
CA LEU A 569 -15.56 19.41 -17.60
C LEU A 569 -16.98 19.55 -17.08
N ARG A 570 -17.58 20.74 -17.26
CA ARG A 570 -19.00 21.02 -16.94
C ARG A 570 -19.87 21.19 -18.19
N CYS A 571 -19.29 21.56 -19.33
CA CYS A 571 -20.00 21.73 -20.59
C CYS A 571 -20.46 20.37 -21.17
N VAL A 572 -21.77 20.22 -21.41
CA VAL A 572 -22.40 18.97 -21.87
C VAL A 572 -21.94 18.59 -23.28
N ASP A 573 -21.79 19.56 -24.19
CA ASP A 573 -21.36 19.31 -25.57
C ASP A 573 -19.90 18.86 -25.65
N CYS A 574 -19.02 19.50 -24.86
CA CYS A 574 -17.63 19.05 -24.72
C CYS A 574 -17.52 17.66 -24.09
N ILE A 575 -18.37 17.31 -23.11
CA ILE A 575 -18.41 15.96 -22.54
C ILE A 575 -18.87 14.95 -23.58
N SER A 576 -19.90 15.28 -24.37
CA SER A 576 -20.43 14.41 -25.42
C SER A 576 -19.39 14.11 -26.50
N ALA A 577 -18.66 15.12 -26.97
CA ALA A 577 -17.57 14.96 -27.95
C ALA A 577 -16.39 14.10 -27.42
N VAL A 578 -16.17 14.11 -26.11
CA VAL A 578 -15.11 13.34 -25.45
C VAL A 578 -15.51 11.87 -25.19
N VAL A 579 -16.80 11.62 -24.98
CA VAL A 579 -17.36 10.30 -24.61
C VAL A 579 -17.93 9.55 -25.84
N GLU A 580 -17.95 10.18 -27.01
CA GLU A 580 -18.35 9.54 -28.25
C GLU A 580 -17.58 8.23 -28.46
N LYS A 581 -18.30 7.13 -28.69
CA LYS A 581 -17.72 5.79 -28.75
C LYS A 581 -16.85 5.68 -30.01
N SER A 582 -15.55 5.43 -29.83
CA SER A 582 -14.66 5.08 -30.95
C SER A 582 -15.20 3.89 -31.74
N LYS A 583 -15.08 4.00 -33.06
CA LYS A 583 -15.41 2.91 -34.00
C LYS A 583 -14.36 1.79 -33.98
N SER A 584 -13.15 2.09 -33.50
CA SER A 584 -12.00 1.17 -33.48
C SER A 584 -11.18 1.29 -32.18
N PRO A 585 -11.73 0.82 -31.03
CA PRO A 585 -11.04 0.92 -29.76
C PRO A 585 -9.75 0.08 -29.76
N SER A 586 -8.72 0.57 -29.08
CA SER A 586 -7.44 -0.14 -28.96
C SER A 586 -7.62 -1.55 -28.39
N ASN A 587 -6.93 -2.52 -28.98
CA ASN A 587 -6.93 -3.92 -28.54
C ASN A 587 -6.49 -4.06 -27.07
N LEU A 588 -5.47 -3.29 -26.65
CA LEU A 588 -4.99 -3.29 -25.27
C LEU A 588 -6.06 -2.73 -24.31
N LEU A 589 -6.82 -1.72 -24.74
CA LEU A 589 -7.92 -1.16 -23.96
C LEU A 589 -9.04 -2.19 -23.79
N LEU A 590 -9.38 -2.93 -24.84
CA LEU A 590 -10.40 -3.98 -24.81
C LEU A 590 -10.05 -5.10 -23.83
N ILE A 591 -8.82 -5.65 -23.90
CA ILE A 591 -8.37 -6.71 -22.97
C ILE A 591 -8.44 -6.24 -21.52
N LYS A 592 -8.08 -4.98 -21.26
CA LYS A 592 -8.05 -4.43 -19.90
C LYS A 592 -9.40 -3.94 -19.41
N ASN A 593 -10.39 -3.77 -20.30
CA ASN A 593 -11.69 -3.24 -19.91
C ASN A 593 -12.55 -4.34 -19.28
N ARG A 594 -13.06 -4.05 -18.10
CA ARG A 594 -13.93 -4.96 -17.31
C ARG A 594 -15.21 -4.25 -16.89
N GLY A 595 -15.70 -3.35 -17.76
CA GLY A 595 -16.88 -2.50 -17.52
C GLY A 595 -16.61 -1.21 -16.76
N GLY A 596 -15.33 -0.81 -16.58
CA GLY A 596 -14.95 0.37 -15.79
C GLY A 596 -13.98 1.34 -16.46
N LEU A 597 -13.51 1.03 -17.67
CA LEU A 597 -12.66 1.93 -18.45
C LEU A 597 -13.50 2.71 -19.46
N ASN A 598 -13.13 3.97 -19.71
CA ASN A 598 -13.77 4.79 -20.73
C ASN A 598 -13.13 4.50 -22.09
N LEU A 599 -13.98 4.37 -23.10
CA LEU A 599 -13.56 4.31 -24.49
C LEU A 599 -13.38 5.76 -24.99
N PRO A 600 -12.19 6.15 -25.47
CA PRO A 600 -11.99 7.46 -26.06
C PRO A 600 -12.69 7.56 -27.42
N SER A 601 -12.98 8.78 -27.86
CA SER A 601 -13.34 9.05 -29.24
C SER A 601 -12.12 8.92 -30.17
N ASP A 602 -12.38 8.74 -31.47
CA ASP A 602 -11.31 8.61 -32.48
C ASP A 602 -10.47 9.91 -32.54
N ASP A 603 -11.10 11.07 -32.34
CA ASP A 603 -10.45 12.38 -32.27
C ASP A 603 -9.46 12.50 -31.11
N ILE A 604 -9.84 12.06 -29.92
CA ILE A 604 -8.93 12.07 -28.75
C ILE A 604 -7.75 11.12 -28.99
N THR A 605 -8.01 9.95 -29.56
CA THR A 605 -6.98 8.97 -29.86
C THR A 605 -5.98 9.53 -30.86
N ASN A 606 -6.45 10.16 -31.93
CA ASN A 606 -5.62 10.82 -32.94
C ASN A 606 -4.83 12.00 -32.34
N LEU A 607 -5.45 12.81 -31.49
CA LEU A 607 -4.78 13.91 -30.81
C LEU A 607 -3.67 13.43 -29.88
N CYS A 608 -3.89 12.33 -29.15
CA CYS A 608 -2.85 11.73 -28.31
C CYS A 608 -1.72 11.11 -29.14
N LYS A 609 -2.02 10.50 -30.29
CA LYS A 609 -1.00 10.00 -31.25
C LYS A 609 -0.13 11.15 -31.77
N LEU A 610 -0.73 12.28 -32.09
CA LEU A 610 -0.01 13.48 -32.51
C LEU A 610 0.85 14.05 -31.38
N GLY A 611 0.28 14.14 -30.19
CA GLY A 611 1.01 14.54 -28.98
C GLY A 611 2.23 13.66 -28.73
N GLU A 612 2.12 12.33 -28.82
CA GLU A 612 3.26 11.43 -28.65
C GLU A 612 4.36 11.65 -29.69
N LYS A 613 3.98 11.89 -30.95
CA LYS A 613 4.94 12.20 -32.02
C LYS A 613 5.75 13.46 -31.68
N VAL A 614 5.08 14.53 -31.27
CA VAL A 614 5.73 15.78 -30.85
C VAL A 614 6.61 15.56 -29.62
N PHE A 615 6.12 14.82 -28.63
CA PHE A 615 6.89 14.48 -27.42
C PHE A 615 8.20 13.75 -27.76
N ARG A 616 8.16 12.76 -28.65
CA ARG A 616 9.35 12.00 -29.07
C ARG A 616 10.37 12.88 -29.78
N ILE A 617 9.93 13.80 -30.64
CA ILE A 617 10.80 14.78 -31.32
C ILE A 617 11.50 15.66 -30.28
N PHE A 618 10.76 16.21 -29.32
CA PHE A 618 11.33 17.05 -28.26
C PHE A 618 12.29 16.29 -27.35
N ASN A 619 11.98 15.03 -27.02
CA ASN A 619 12.84 14.17 -26.23
C ASN A 619 14.15 13.84 -26.95
N ALA A 620 14.09 13.47 -28.24
CA ALA A 620 15.26 13.19 -29.05
C ALA A 620 16.15 14.44 -29.20
N ALA A 621 15.56 15.62 -29.31
CA ALA A 621 16.28 16.89 -29.35
C ALA A 621 16.85 17.35 -27.98
N GLY A 622 16.65 16.58 -26.90
CA GLY A 622 17.11 16.96 -25.56
C GLY A 622 16.39 18.18 -24.95
N LYS A 623 15.24 18.58 -25.51
CA LYS A 623 14.53 19.83 -25.14
C LYS A 623 13.50 19.68 -24.02
N LEU A 624 13.51 18.56 -23.29
CA LEU A 624 12.56 18.34 -22.18
C LEU A 624 12.88 19.15 -20.92
N THR A 625 14.09 19.68 -20.78
CA THR A 625 14.55 20.48 -19.63
C THR A 625 14.35 21.99 -19.82
N VAL A 626 13.82 22.40 -20.97
CA VAL A 626 13.64 23.82 -21.30
C VAL A 626 12.51 24.44 -20.46
N ARG A 627 12.67 25.72 -20.08
CA ARG A 627 11.61 26.47 -19.37
C ARG A 627 10.29 26.42 -20.15
N ASN A 628 9.20 26.20 -19.43
CA ASN A 628 7.83 26.12 -19.97
C ASN A 628 7.63 25.01 -21.02
N VAL A 629 8.32 23.87 -20.89
CA VAL A 629 8.22 22.72 -21.82
C VAL A 629 6.78 22.29 -22.10
N MET A 630 5.89 22.32 -21.10
CA MET A 630 4.47 21.98 -21.27
C MET A 630 3.77 22.87 -22.28
N HIS A 631 3.96 24.19 -22.18
CA HIS A 631 3.35 25.15 -23.09
C HIS A 631 3.91 24.99 -24.50
N ARG A 632 5.24 24.80 -24.61
CA ARG A 632 5.93 24.59 -25.90
C ARG A 632 5.44 23.35 -26.64
N LEU A 633 5.24 22.23 -25.93
CA LEU A 633 4.71 20.99 -26.50
C LEU A 633 3.29 21.21 -27.05
N ILE A 634 2.42 21.88 -26.28
CA ILE A 634 1.05 22.17 -26.69
C ILE A 634 1.00 23.07 -27.93
N LEU A 635 1.74 24.18 -27.92
CA LEU A 635 1.81 25.10 -29.07
C LEU A 635 2.33 24.42 -30.33
N TYR A 636 3.36 23.59 -30.20
CA TYR A 636 3.92 22.88 -31.35
C TYR A 636 2.91 21.88 -31.93
N THR A 637 2.18 21.14 -31.09
CA THR A 637 1.13 20.24 -31.56
C THR A 637 -0.02 21.01 -32.21
N LEU A 638 -0.42 22.16 -31.67
CA LEU A 638 -1.45 23.01 -32.28
C LEU A 638 -1.04 23.52 -33.66
N ASN A 639 0.21 23.97 -33.81
CA ASN A 639 0.74 24.40 -35.10
C ASN A 639 0.77 23.24 -36.12
N ASP A 640 1.14 22.02 -35.68
CA ASP A 640 1.11 20.83 -36.53
C ASP A 640 -0.31 20.45 -36.97
N ILE A 641 -1.32 20.66 -36.11
CA ILE A 641 -2.75 20.47 -36.47
C ILE A 641 -3.19 21.50 -37.52
N MET A 642 -2.87 22.78 -37.30
CA MET A 642 -3.26 23.88 -38.18
C MET A 642 -2.60 23.78 -39.56
N SER A 643 -1.30 23.51 -39.60
CA SER A 643 -0.52 23.38 -40.85
C SER A 643 -0.97 22.22 -41.74
N LYS A 644 -1.53 21.15 -41.16
CA LYS A 644 -2.03 19.97 -41.88
C LYS A 644 -3.53 20.01 -42.18
N GLY A 645 -4.24 21.05 -41.74
CA GLY A 645 -5.69 21.17 -41.94
C GLY A 645 -6.48 20.02 -41.29
N MET A 646 -6.03 19.49 -40.15
CA MET A 646 -6.72 18.36 -39.50
C MET A 646 -8.01 18.80 -38.82
N ASP A 647 -9.14 18.20 -39.20
CA ASP A 647 -10.44 18.49 -38.60
C ASP A 647 -10.70 17.64 -37.35
N ILE A 648 -10.28 18.15 -36.18
CA ILE A 648 -10.46 17.49 -34.88
C ILE A 648 -11.70 18.07 -34.16
N PHE A 649 -12.61 17.22 -33.67
CA PHE A 649 -13.90 17.59 -33.11
C PHE A 649 -14.81 18.39 -34.07
N PRO A 650 -15.19 17.83 -35.24
CA PRO A 650 -16.07 18.49 -36.20
C PRO A 650 -17.45 18.82 -35.61
N SER A 651 -17.92 18.01 -34.66
CA SER A 651 -19.18 18.21 -33.92
C SER A 651 -19.20 19.49 -33.08
N LEU A 652 -18.04 20.02 -32.69
CA LEU A 652 -17.91 21.25 -31.91
C LEU A 652 -17.72 22.50 -32.76
N ILE A 653 -17.75 22.40 -34.11
CA ILE A 653 -17.60 23.57 -34.99
C ILE A 653 -18.75 24.55 -34.79
N LYS A 654 -20.00 24.08 -34.79
CA LYS A 654 -21.19 24.92 -34.55
C LYS A 654 -21.19 25.49 -33.12
N HIS A 655 -20.91 24.63 -32.13
CA HIS A 655 -20.76 25.01 -30.72
C HIS A 655 -19.72 26.12 -30.49
N SER A 656 -18.64 26.14 -31.28
CA SER A 656 -17.58 27.17 -31.18
C SER A 656 -17.95 28.49 -31.86
N VAL A 657 -18.96 28.49 -32.73
CA VAL A 657 -19.50 29.69 -33.41
C VAL A 657 -20.59 30.35 -32.58
N ASP A 658 -21.29 29.57 -31.73
CA ASP A 658 -22.36 30.04 -30.84
C ASP A 658 -21.85 30.78 -29.58
N HIS A 659 -20.53 30.78 -29.34
CA HIS A 659 -19.86 31.49 -28.24
C HIS A 659 -19.01 32.67 -28.75
N ALA A 660 -18.66 33.61 -27.87
CA ALA A 660 -17.84 34.76 -28.24
C ALA A 660 -16.51 34.31 -28.88
N PRO A 661 -15.89 35.08 -29.81
CA PRO A 661 -14.64 34.70 -30.48
C PRO A 661 -13.48 34.34 -29.53
N GLN A 662 -13.55 34.83 -28.29
CA GLN A 662 -12.61 34.59 -27.20
C GLN A 662 -12.78 33.20 -26.54
N ASP A 663 -13.97 32.59 -26.63
CA ASP A 663 -14.39 31.36 -25.95
C ASP A 663 -14.42 30.17 -26.93
N ASN A 664 -13.31 29.94 -27.62
CA ASN A 664 -13.20 28.82 -28.54
C ASN A 664 -13.02 27.50 -27.77
N HIS A 665 -14.15 26.95 -27.30
CA HIS A 665 -14.23 25.70 -26.55
C HIS A 665 -13.50 24.56 -27.25
N ARG A 666 -13.53 24.49 -28.59
CA ARG A 666 -12.79 23.49 -29.37
C ARG A 666 -11.27 23.61 -29.17
N ILE A 667 -10.70 24.80 -29.26
CA ILE A 667 -9.25 25.01 -29.04
C ILE A 667 -8.89 24.73 -27.58
N PHE A 668 -9.69 25.20 -26.62
CA PHE A 668 -9.43 24.95 -25.20
C PHE A 668 -9.53 23.45 -24.86
N LEU A 669 -10.47 22.72 -25.47
CA LEU A 669 -10.60 21.27 -25.28
C LEU A 669 -9.38 20.53 -25.84
N ILE A 670 -8.89 20.91 -27.03
CA ILE A 670 -7.66 20.37 -27.61
C ILE A 670 -6.47 20.62 -26.66
N LYS A 671 -6.31 21.86 -26.16
CA LYS A 671 -5.27 22.21 -25.18
C LYS A 671 -5.40 21.40 -23.89
N ALA A 672 -6.62 21.19 -23.39
CA ALA A 672 -6.87 20.42 -22.17
C ALA A 672 -6.51 18.93 -22.34
N VAL A 673 -6.86 18.32 -23.48
CA VAL A 673 -6.48 16.94 -23.81
C VAL A 673 -4.96 16.79 -23.87
N LEU A 674 -4.30 17.68 -24.62
CA LEU A 674 -2.84 17.68 -24.76
C LEU A 674 -2.13 17.90 -23.42
N PHE A 675 -2.65 18.81 -22.57
CA PHE A 675 -2.10 19.07 -21.25
C PHE A 675 -2.12 17.80 -20.37
N GLU A 676 -3.26 17.10 -20.28
CA GLU A 676 -3.33 15.87 -19.49
C GLU A 676 -2.43 14.76 -20.06
N TYR A 677 -2.32 14.66 -21.40
CA TYR A 677 -1.43 13.71 -22.05
C TYR A 677 0.06 14.00 -21.76
N PHE A 678 0.51 15.23 -22.02
CA PHE A 678 1.91 15.63 -21.81
C PHE A 678 2.31 15.59 -20.34
N LYS A 679 1.40 15.94 -19.43
CA LYS A 679 1.64 15.80 -17.99
C LYS A 679 2.00 14.35 -17.63
N LEU A 680 1.28 13.36 -18.17
CA LEU A 680 1.58 11.95 -17.95
C LEU A 680 2.92 11.54 -18.56
N ARG A 681 3.23 12.00 -19.78
CA ARG A 681 4.48 11.69 -20.48
C ARG A 681 5.70 12.31 -19.81
N LEU A 682 5.65 13.57 -19.39
CA LEU A 682 6.72 14.20 -18.62
C LEU A 682 6.92 13.53 -17.26
N CYS A 683 5.83 13.20 -16.55
CA CYS A 683 5.92 12.43 -15.30
C CYS A 683 6.59 11.07 -15.52
N HIS A 684 6.29 10.40 -16.64
CA HIS A 684 6.91 9.14 -17.00
C HIS A 684 8.39 9.31 -17.31
N ALA A 685 8.78 10.27 -18.16
CA ALA A 685 10.17 10.56 -18.49
C ALA A 685 11.00 10.93 -17.25
N GLY A 686 10.48 11.79 -16.38
CA GLY A 686 11.14 12.15 -15.13
C GLY A 686 11.33 10.97 -14.18
N LYS A 687 10.36 10.04 -14.11
CA LYS A 687 10.52 8.78 -13.35
C LYS A 687 11.59 7.88 -13.95
N THR A 688 11.62 7.73 -15.27
CA THR A 688 12.64 6.93 -15.97
C THR A 688 14.03 7.50 -15.73
N GLU A 689 14.20 8.82 -15.77
CA GLU A 689 15.49 9.46 -15.49
C GLU A 689 15.90 9.31 -14.01
N THR A 690 14.93 9.48 -13.10
CA THR A 690 15.15 9.21 -11.67
C THR A 690 15.59 7.76 -11.43
N GLU A 691 15.03 6.78 -12.15
CA GLU A 691 15.43 5.38 -12.04
C GLU A 691 16.86 5.14 -12.52
N LYS A 692 17.29 5.78 -13.61
CA LYS A 692 18.68 5.73 -14.09
C LYS A 692 19.64 6.28 -13.04
N LEU A 693 19.35 7.47 -12.50
CA LEU A 693 20.15 8.09 -11.44
C LEU A 693 20.20 7.25 -10.16
N GLN A 694 19.13 6.50 -9.86
CA GLN A 694 19.02 5.65 -8.67
C GLN A 694 19.57 4.22 -8.87
N ALA A 695 20.09 3.86 -10.06
CA ALA A 695 20.57 2.52 -10.36
C ALA A 695 21.67 2.03 -9.39
N ASN A 696 22.45 2.95 -8.83
CA ASN A 696 23.56 2.70 -7.91
C ASN A 696 23.25 3.00 -6.44
N LYS A 697 21.97 3.03 -6.01
CA LYS A 697 21.64 3.32 -4.60
C LYS A 697 22.34 2.34 -3.64
N THR A 698 23.16 2.88 -2.75
CA THR A 698 23.81 2.15 -1.65
C THR A 698 22.81 1.37 -0.78
N ARG A 699 21.59 1.91 -0.60
CA ARG A 699 20.50 1.25 0.16
C ARG A 699 19.88 0.02 -0.55
N SER A 700 20.04 -0.12 -1.87
CA SER A 700 19.69 -1.37 -2.58
C SER A 700 20.82 -2.39 -2.60
N LEU A 701 22.06 -1.97 -2.31
CA LEU A 701 23.22 -2.85 -2.13
C LEU A 701 23.26 -3.41 -0.70
N ASN A 702 22.89 -2.60 0.29
CA ASN A 702 22.83 -2.95 1.71
C ASN A 702 21.40 -3.35 2.13
N LEU A 703 20.96 -4.54 1.72
CA LEU A 703 19.68 -5.14 2.14
C LEU A 703 19.72 -5.55 3.62
N LYS A 704 18.56 -5.93 4.20
CA LYS A 704 18.49 -6.55 5.54
C LYS A 704 19.53 -7.69 5.72
N SER A 705 19.83 -8.46 4.68
CA SER A 705 20.86 -9.51 4.71
C SER A 705 22.29 -9.01 4.85
N THR A 706 22.57 -7.76 4.47
CA THR A 706 23.89 -7.11 4.53
C THR A 706 24.00 -6.17 5.74
N LEU A 707 22.91 -5.50 6.14
CA LEU A 707 22.86 -4.62 7.32
C LEU A 707 22.90 -5.38 8.67
N PHE A 708 22.48 -6.64 8.70
CA PHE A 708 22.39 -7.44 9.93
C PHE A 708 23.38 -8.61 9.99
N LYS A 709 24.22 -8.79 8.97
CA LYS A 709 25.50 -9.49 9.15
C LYS A 709 26.39 -8.52 9.90
N GLY A 710 26.27 -8.52 11.23
CA GLY A 710 27.27 -7.87 12.07
C GLY A 710 28.63 -8.44 11.71
N HIS A 711 29.48 -7.59 11.13
CA HIS A 711 30.91 -7.78 11.24
C HIS A 711 31.32 -7.40 12.66
#